data_AF-A0A3M7NBK2-F1
#
_entry.id   AF-A0A3M7NBK2-F1
#
_cell.length_a   1.000
_cell.length_b   1.000
_cell.length_c   1.000
_cell.angle_alpha   90.00
_cell.angle_beta   90.00
_cell.angle_gamma   90.00
#
_symmetry.space_group_name_H-M   'P 1'
#
loop_
_entity.id
_entity.type
_entity.pdbx_description
1 polymer ?
#
loop_
_entity_poly.entity_id
_entity_poly.type
_entity_poly.pdbx_seq_one_letter_code
_entity_poly.pdbx_strand_id
1 'polypeptide(L)'
;MLLRSALSAALVAAPLAVSATGTLGFALGNTNADGTCKVQSDFEADFKAIAANTQSTLVRTYSSTDQYANPCNTPSEVLPAAQSAGFQVLLGIWPDSGAYKTEKASIVAADIDQYGDTLYGITVGSEGMYRGTYSEDDLLEWISDMQDTFPDVALGTADSWTSWANGSMDNVITSGIKLVLANGFAYWQYQEISNATRTYFDDMAQALGHVQDLTGSLDSVHFMNGETGWPGDGGTDAGAAKAGTANEATYWKSAVCGMLDWGIDLFWFEAFDEPDKPDATGVNGEVASEKYWGSFTSDREPKFEAEAGEELERAQSSIITPQKTADGITLVDWYTTDDPANPQNWSSMKKAWVSFIIFLYTFAIYAGSSIYTSSEPQIMERFHVGQSKASLGLSMYVLGYGIGPMLFSPLSEIPIIGRNIPYIVSLGLFVILCVPTALVDNYAGLLVLRFLTGFMGSPCLATGAATMGDMYSLLKLPYALTAWTAAAFCAPALGPLLSGFAVMAKNWRWSLWEILWMAGPVFVIMFATMPETSAANILLRRAKRLRKFTADPSLKSQSEIDQGQLKFSQVAYSQLLKPLEITLKDPSVFFVNLYVSFIYGVYYSFFEAFPLVFINIYGFNIGQVGIVFTCIIVGCVCGIIIYCSYVYWYLEPDIMKNGLRAQEHRLVPALFAVLALPASLFWFGWTSEKNIHWIVPITAIAFYAMGAYIMIQCVFMYLPLTYPQYAASLFAANDAFRSALAAGAIIFAHPLYVNLGIGRGVSVLGGLMSAGVLGIWILYFFGANLRARSKFALS
;
A
#
# COMPACT_ATOMS: atom_id res chain seq x y z
N MET A 1 -13.44 29.10 28.88
CA MET A 1 -12.57 29.52 27.77
C MET A 1 -11.41 28.54 27.48
N LEU A 2 -11.19 27.50 28.29
CA LEU A 2 -10.11 26.50 28.14
C LEU A 2 -10.49 25.20 27.39
N LEU A 3 -11.70 25.10 26.82
CA LEU A 3 -12.16 23.91 26.09
C LEU A 3 -11.91 23.96 24.57
N ARG A 4 -11.48 25.12 24.03
CA ARG A 4 -11.22 25.29 22.58
C ARG A 4 -9.80 24.91 22.17
N SER A 5 -8.86 24.90 23.11
CA SER A 5 -7.44 24.65 22.82
C SER A 5 -7.09 23.17 22.71
N ALA A 6 -7.88 22.26 23.29
CA ALA A 6 -7.62 20.82 23.27
C ALA A 6 -8.14 20.13 21.98
N LEU A 7 -9.15 20.70 21.31
CA LEU A 7 -9.70 20.15 20.06
C LEU A 7 -8.91 20.55 18.79
N SER A 8 -7.94 21.46 18.91
CA SER A 8 -7.18 21.98 17.76
C SER A 8 -5.87 21.23 17.49
N ALA A 9 -5.44 20.35 18.40
CA ALA A 9 -4.16 19.64 18.30
C ALA A 9 -4.25 18.24 17.66
N ALA A 10 -5.46 17.74 17.36
CA ALA A 10 -5.67 16.40 16.78
C ALA A 10 -5.87 16.41 15.25
N LEU A 11 -5.69 17.55 14.58
CA LEU A 11 -6.07 17.73 13.16
C LEU A 11 -4.95 18.26 12.24
N VAL A 12 -3.70 18.39 12.71
CA VAL A 12 -2.58 18.84 11.87
C VAL A 12 -1.34 17.99 12.16
N ALA A 13 -1.26 16.84 11.49
CA ALA A 13 -0.02 16.10 11.26
C ALA A 13 -0.25 15.10 10.11
N ALA A 14 -0.54 15.62 8.92
CA ALA A 14 -0.23 14.89 7.70
C ALA A 14 1.15 15.40 7.27
N PRO A 15 2.22 14.59 7.38
CA PRO A 15 3.48 15.00 6.81
C PRO A 15 3.33 14.97 5.28
N LEU A 16 3.65 16.09 4.64
CA LEU A 16 3.91 16.14 3.21
C LEU A 16 5.13 15.27 2.94
N ALA A 17 4.94 14.17 2.23
CA ALA A 17 6.01 13.26 1.84
C ALA A 17 6.66 13.81 0.57
N VAL A 18 7.94 14.17 0.67
CA VAL A 18 8.82 14.29 -0.50
C VAL A 18 9.39 12.90 -0.74
N SER A 19 9.08 12.32 -1.89
CA SER A 19 9.63 11.06 -2.38
C SER A 19 11.11 11.23 -2.70
N ALA A 20 11.96 10.23 -2.42
CA ALA A 20 13.25 10.12 -3.07
C ALA A 20 12.99 9.60 -4.48
N THR A 21 13.00 10.50 -5.46
CA THR A 21 12.86 10.21 -6.89
C THR A 21 14.14 9.56 -7.43
N GLY A 22 14.02 8.69 -8.42
CA GLY A 22 15.16 8.21 -9.21
C GLY A 22 15.94 9.36 -9.85
N THR A 23 17.15 9.07 -10.29
CA THR A 23 18.08 10.04 -10.88
C THR A 23 17.88 10.09 -12.39
N LEU A 24 17.55 11.27 -12.91
CA LEU A 24 17.53 11.53 -14.34
C LEU A 24 18.95 11.73 -14.84
N GLY A 25 19.34 10.98 -15.86
CA GLY A 25 20.55 11.19 -16.63
C GLY A 25 20.28 11.47 -18.12
N PHE A 26 21.31 11.94 -18.82
CA PHE A 26 21.29 12.14 -20.27
C PHE A 26 22.47 11.47 -20.95
N ALA A 27 22.25 10.82 -22.09
CA ALA A 27 23.35 10.41 -22.94
C ALA A 27 23.83 11.57 -23.84
N LEU A 28 25.14 11.65 -24.04
CA LEU A 28 25.81 12.68 -24.80
C LEU A 28 26.63 12.07 -25.94
N GLY A 29 26.34 12.52 -27.16
CA GLY A 29 27.25 12.40 -28.29
C GLY A 29 28.57 13.15 -28.07
N ASN A 30 29.62 12.69 -28.72
CA ASN A 30 30.98 13.22 -28.62
C ASN A 30 31.38 14.13 -29.79
N THR A 31 30.46 14.40 -30.70
CA THR A 31 30.64 15.32 -31.83
C THR A 31 29.68 16.49 -31.76
N ASN A 32 30.12 17.66 -32.20
CA ASN A 32 29.26 18.81 -32.45
C ASN A 32 28.38 18.56 -33.69
N ALA A 33 27.36 19.41 -33.87
CA ALA A 33 26.44 19.32 -35.01
C ALA A 33 27.08 19.54 -36.38
N ASP A 34 28.36 19.94 -36.45
CA ASP A 34 29.17 20.05 -37.66
C ASP A 34 30.13 18.87 -37.88
N GLY A 35 30.03 17.84 -37.03
CA GLY A 35 30.85 16.63 -37.07
C GLY A 35 32.24 16.76 -36.43
N THR A 36 32.59 17.91 -35.82
CA THR A 36 33.85 18.06 -35.10
C THR A 36 33.79 17.40 -33.71
N CYS A 37 34.89 16.81 -33.22
CA CYS A 37 34.94 16.28 -31.86
C CYS A 37 34.69 17.39 -30.82
N LYS A 38 33.85 17.11 -29.83
CA LYS A 38 33.60 18.01 -28.70
C LYS A 38 34.86 18.18 -27.85
N VAL A 39 35.14 19.42 -27.46
CA VAL A 39 36.18 19.75 -26.47
C VAL A 39 35.53 20.09 -25.13
N GLN A 40 36.33 20.24 -24.07
CA GLN A 40 35.85 20.56 -22.71
C GLN A 40 34.81 21.69 -22.69
N SER A 41 35.04 22.79 -23.41
CA SER A 41 34.11 23.93 -23.43
C SER A 41 32.75 23.61 -24.06
N ASP A 42 32.69 22.64 -24.97
CA ASP A 42 31.43 22.20 -25.58
C ASP A 42 30.63 21.39 -24.57
N PHE A 43 31.27 20.48 -23.82
CA PHE A 43 30.63 19.74 -22.73
C PHE A 43 30.17 20.66 -21.59
N GLU A 44 30.95 21.68 -21.23
CA GLU A 44 30.52 22.68 -20.25
C GLU A 44 29.27 23.44 -20.71
N ALA A 45 29.17 23.76 -22.01
CA ALA A 45 27.98 24.37 -22.59
C ALA A 45 26.76 23.41 -22.57
N ASP A 46 26.98 22.13 -22.85
CA ASP A 46 25.96 21.08 -22.78
C ASP A 46 25.42 20.90 -21.36
N PHE A 47 26.30 20.78 -20.35
CA PHE A 47 25.92 20.68 -18.94
C PHE A 47 25.15 21.89 -18.46
N LYS A 48 25.56 23.08 -18.89
CA LYS A 48 24.84 24.32 -18.58
C LYS A 48 23.42 24.31 -19.14
N ALA A 49 23.22 23.82 -20.36
CA ALA A 49 21.89 23.72 -20.97
C ALA A 49 21.02 22.69 -20.24
N ILE A 50 21.57 21.51 -19.93
CA ILE A 50 20.88 20.46 -19.18
C ILE A 50 20.44 20.96 -17.79
N ALA A 51 21.34 21.59 -17.05
CA ALA A 51 21.07 22.13 -15.71
C ALA A 51 20.11 23.33 -15.72
N ALA A 52 19.97 24.02 -16.86
CA ALA A 52 19.05 25.15 -16.99
C ALA A 52 17.59 24.73 -17.17
N ASN A 53 17.33 23.54 -17.73
CA ASN A 53 15.97 23.03 -18.01
C ASN A 53 15.59 21.81 -17.15
N THR A 54 16.54 21.18 -16.46
CA THR A 54 16.32 19.94 -15.70
C THR A 54 17.08 19.94 -14.36
N GLN A 55 16.73 19.00 -13.47
CA GLN A 55 17.47 18.72 -12.24
C GLN A 55 18.56 17.65 -12.42
N SER A 56 18.86 17.24 -13.64
CA SER A 56 19.86 16.19 -13.90
C SER A 56 21.27 16.68 -13.58
N THR A 57 22.02 15.84 -12.87
CA THR A 57 23.46 16.02 -12.61
C THR A 57 24.25 14.78 -13.03
N LEU A 58 23.67 13.94 -13.89
CA LEU A 58 24.26 12.67 -14.33
C LEU A 58 24.23 12.60 -15.86
N VAL A 59 25.35 12.28 -16.47
CA VAL A 59 25.43 12.06 -17.92
C VAL A 59 26.13 10.75 -18.23
N ARG A 60 25.88 10.23 -19.43
CA ARG A 60 26.56 9.07 -19.98
C ARG A 60 27.16 9.41 -21.34
N THR A 61 28.30 8.81 -21.66
CA THR A 61 28.85 8.84 -23.03
C THR A 61 28.69 7.47 -23.70
N TYR A 62 28.63 7.44 -25.02
CA TYR A 62 28.55 6.18 -25.78
C TYR A 62 29.91 5.54 -26.03
N SER A 63 30.88 6.38 -26.37
CA SER A 63 32.20 5.98 -26.81
C SER A 63 33.22 7.09 -26.50
N SER A 64 34.46 6.67 -26.34
CA SER A 64 35.60 7.56 -26.21
C SER A 64 36.20 8.00 -27.55
N THR A 65 35.73 7.41 -28.65
CA THR A 65 36.12 7.68 -30.04
C THR A 65 34.92 8.10 -30.88
N ASP A 66 35.09 8.80 -31.99
CA ASP A 66 33.95 9.10 -32.88
C ASP A 66 33.31 7.82 -33.44
N GLN A 67 32.19 7.98 -34.16
CA GLN A 67 31.49 6.89 -34.84
C GLN A 67 32.34 6.07 -35.85
N TYR A 68 33.58 6.47 -36.13
CA TYR A 68 34.54 5.82 -37.02
C TYR A 68 35.83 5.36 -36.30
N ALA A 69 35.82 5.33 -34.96
CA ALA A 69 36.99 5.02 -34.13
C ALA A 69 38.15 6.01 -34.24
N ASN A 70 37.90 7.26 -34.68
CA ASN A 70 38.88 8.33 -34.58
C ASN A 70 38.91 8.87 -33.13
N PRO A 71 40.10 9.16 -32.57
CA PRO A 71 40.21 9.58 -31.19
C PRO A 71 39.66 11.01 -30.98
N CYS A 72 38.44 11.11 -30.46
CA CYS A 72 37.92 12.35 -29.88
C CYS A 72 38.41 12.58 -28.45
N ASN A 73 39.08 11.59 -27.84
CA ASN A 73 39.57 11.64 -26.46
C ASN A 73 38.49 12.06 -25.45
N THR A 74 37.24 11.62 -25.67
CA THR A 74 36.06 12.06 -24.88
C THR A 74 36.31 12.05 -23.36
N PRO A 75 36.90 11.00 -22.75
CA PRO A 75 37.12 10.97 -21.30
C PRO A 75 37.99 12.13 -20.79
N SER A 76 39.00 12.55 -21.57
CA SER A 76 39.90 13.66 -21.21
C SER A 76 39.23 15.03 -21.30
N GLU A 77 38.15 15.16 -22.07
CA GLU A 77 37.42 16.41 -22.26
C GLU A 77 36.18 16.51 -21.35
N VAL A 78 35.42 15.41 -21.21
CA VAL A 78 34.14 15.40 -20.47
C VAL A 78 34.32 15.37 -18.96
N LEU A 79 35.34 14.68 -18.42
CA LEU A 79 35.55 14.56 -16.97
C LEU A 79 35.95 15.89 -16.30
N PRO A 80 36.90 16.68 -16.86
CA PRO A 80 37.15 18.03 -16.35
C PRO A 80 35.92 18.95 -16.43
N ALA A 81 35.18 18.89 -17.54
CA ALA A 81 33.95 19.66 -17.71
C ALA A 81 32.88 19.28 -16.67
N ALA A 82 32.73 17.98 -16.38
CA ALA A 82 31.76 17.51 -15.40
C ALA A 82 32.16 17.90 -13.98
N GLN A 83 33.46 17.82 -13.65
CA GLN A 83 33.97 18.27 -12.36
C GLN A 83 33.76 19.78 -12.17
N SER A 84 33.91 20.60 -13.23
CA SER A 84 33.68 22.04 -13.16
C SER A 84 32.20 22.40 -13.04
N ALA A 85 31.31 21.60 -13.65
CA ALA A 85 29.87 21.80 -13.65
C ALA A 85 29.12 21.11 -12.49
N GLY A 86 29.77 20.22 -11.73
CA GLY A 86 29.15 19.43 -10.66
C GLY A 86 28.31 18.24 -11.15
N PHE A 87 28.65 17.69 -12.32
CA PHE A 87 28.02 16.50 -12.90
C PHE A 87 28.81 15.23 -12.59
N GLN A 88 28.12 14.09 -12.60
CA GLN A 88 28.74 12.77 -12.64
C GLN A 88 28.68 12.22 -14.07
N VAL A 89 29.70 11.44 -14.47
CA VAL A 89 29.82 10.86 -15.82
C VAL A 89 29.90 9.35 -15.73
N LEU A 90 29.00 8.67 -16.43
CA LEU A 90 29.12 7.26 -16.77
C LEU A 90 29.79 7.11 -18.14
N LEU A 91 31.03 6.65 -18.19
CA LEU A 91 31.75 6.53 -19.44
C LEU A 91 31.29 5.29 -20.23
N GLY A 92 31.08 5.44 -21.54
CA GLY A 92 30.83 4.31 -22.44
C GLY A 92 32.07 3.93 -23.24
N ILE A 93 32.24 2.62 -23.46
CA ILE A 93 33.20 2.04 -24.40
C ILE A 93 32.40 1.33 -25.49
N TRP A 94 32.71 1.63 -26.75
CA TRP A 94 32.17 0.94 -27.90
C TRP A 94 33.22 0.00 -28.52
N PRO A 95 33.26 -1.30 -28.14
CA PRO A 95 34.35 -2.19 -28.53
C PRO A 95 34.25 -2.73 -29.96
N ASP A 96 33.17 -2.41 -30.68
CA ASP A 96 32.85 -2.96 -31.99
C ASP A 96 33.96 -2.69 -33.03
N SER A 97 34.02 -3.51 -34.09
CA SER A 97 35.03 -3.42 -35.15
C SER A 97 36.50 -3.46 -34.65
N GLY A 98 36.74 -4.05 -33.48
CA GLY A 98 38.06 -4.18 -32.88
C GLY A 98 38.57 -2.93 -32.17
N ALA A 99 37.69 -1.96 -31.87
CA ALA A 99 38.05 -0.68 -31.27
C ALA A 99 38.37 -0.75 -29.76
N TYR A 100 38.08 -1.88 -29.09
CA TYR A 100 38.26 -2.05 -27.64
C TYR A 100 39.59 -1.51 -27.10
N LYS A 101 40.72 -1.85 -27.75
CA LYS A 101 42.05 -1.41 -27.30
C LYS A 101 42.24 0.10 -27.38
N THR A 102 41.69 0.72 -28.42
CA THR A 102 41.76 2.17 -28.62
C THR A 102 40.88 2.89 -27.60
N GLU A 103 39.67 2.36 -27.37
CA GLU A 103 38.73 2.88 -26.38
C GLU A 103 39.32 2.84 -24.96
N LYS A 104 39.83 1.68 -24.55
CA LYS A 104 40.51 1.49 -23.26
C LYS A 104 41.71 2.42 -23.11
N ALA A 105 42.51 2.58 -24.16
CA ALA A 105 43.69 3.45 -24.12
C ALA A 105 43.33 4.92 -23.85
N SER A 106 42.19 5.40 -24.35
CA SER A 106 41.75 6.77 -24.10
C SER A 106 41.32 7.00 -22.63
N ILE A 107 40.69 6.00 -22.01
CA ILE A 107 40.28 6.04 -20.60
C ILE A 107 41.52 6.03 -19.72
N VAL A 108 42.49 5.16 -20.01
CA VAL A 108 43.79 5.15 -19.30
C VAL A 108 44.52 6.49 -19.46
N ALA A 109 44.48 7.09 -20.65
CA ALA A 109 45.12 8.38 -20.90
C ALA A 109 44.45 9.55 -20.15
N ALA A 110 43.17 9.44 -19.80
CA ALA A 110 42.44 10.46 -19.06
C ALA A 110 42.73 10.47 -17.56
N ASP A 111 43.48 9.49 -17.04
CA ASP A 111 43.85 9.38 -15.62
C ASP A 111 42.61 9.49 -14.71
N ILE A 112 41.65 8.59 -14.93
CA ILE A 112 40.29 8.71 -14.40
C ILE A 112 40.20 8.67 -12.86
N ASP A 113 41.18 8.07 -12.19
CA ASP A 113 41.20 7.90 -10.74
C ASP A 113 41.22 9.24 -9.98
N GLN A 114 41.71 10.30 -10.62
CA GLN A 114 41.75 11.64 -10.01
C GLN A 114 40.36 12.30 -9.86
N TYR A 115 39.34 11.79 -10.55
CA TYR A 115 38.01 12.44 -10.61
C TYR A 115 37.03 11.96 -9.53
N GLY A 116 37.37 10.93 -8.76
CA GLY A 116 36.59 10.46 -7.61
C GLY A 116 35.10 10.33 -7.93
N ASP A 117 34.25 10.99 -7.12
CA ASP A 117 32.79 10.96 -7.26
C ASP A 117 32.25 11.53 -8.58
N THR A 118 33.07 12.26 -9.35
CA THR A 118 32.70 12.75 -10.70
C THR A 118 32.59 11.59 -11.69
N LEU A 119 33.35 10.50 -11.50
CA LEU A 119 33.22 9.28 -12.30
C LEU A 119 32.15 8.38 -11.67
N TYR A 120 31.02 8.24 -12.34
CA TYR A 120 29.94 7.36 -11.88
C TYR A 120 30.27 5.88 -12.12
N GLY A 121 30.94 5.58 -13.23
CA GLY A 121 31.33 4.23 -13.60
C GLY A 121 31.76 4.13 -15.07
N ILE A 122 31.93 2.90 -15.56
CA ILE A 122 32.21 2.63 -16.97
C ILE A 122 31.29 1.51 -17.47
N THR A 123 30.74 1.68 -18.67
CA THR A 123 29.95 0.67 -19.38
C THR A 123 30.70 0.15 -20.59
N VAL A 124 30.79 -1.18 -20.73
CA VAL A 124 31.25 -1.84 -21.96
C VAL A 124 30.02 -2.14 -22.81
N GLY A 125 29.91 -1.53 -23.98
CA GLY A 125 28.76 -1.75 -24.87
C GLY A 125 28.69 -3.20 -25.34
N SER A 126 27.49 -3.81 -25.30
CA SER A 126 27.21 -5.18 -25.73
C SER A 126 26.50 -5.27 -27.09
N GLU A 127 26.21 -4.13 -27.71
CA GLU A 127 25.44 -4.01 -28.95
C GLU A 127 26.00 -4.83 -30.13
N GLY A 128 27.31 -5.01 -30.22
CA GLY A 128 27.90 -5.84 -31.26
C GLY A 128 27.53 -7.33 -31.15
N MET A 129 27.09 -7.80 -29.97
CA MET A 129 26.60 -9.17 -29.80
C MET A 129 25.36 -9.44 -30.65
N TYR A 130 24.39 -8.53 -30.64
CA TYR A 130 23.16 -8.71 -31.42
C TYR A 130 23.41 -8.44 -32.92
N ARG A 131 24.42 -7.62 -33.27
CA ARG A 131 24.89 -7.41 -34.65
C ARG A 131 25.77 -8.56 -35.18
N GLY A 132 26.20 -9.46 -34.29
CA GLY A 132 27.06 -10.61 -34.62
C GLY A 132 28.51 -10.25 -34.92
N THR A 133 28.99 -9.11 -34.41
CA THR A 133 30.37 -8.64 -34.64
C THR A 133 31.37 -9.19 -33.61
N TYR A 134 30.90 -9.55 -32.41
CA TYR A 134 31.66 -10.28 -31.38
C TYR A 134 30.72 -11.16 -30.55
N SER A 135 31.30 -12.05 -29.73
CA SER A 135 30.58 -13.03 -28.91
C SER A 135 30.42 -12.59 -27.44
N GLU A 136 29.57 -13.29 -26.68
CA GLU A 136 29.44 -13.10 -25.23
C GLU A 136 30.77 -13.32 -24.50
N ASP A 137 31.57 -14.30 -24.93
CA ASP A 137 32.89 -14.60 -24.37
C ASP A 137 33.84 -13.40 -24.54
N ASP A 138 33.79 -12.73 -25.70
CA ASP A 138 34.59 -11.52 -25.95
C ASP A 138 34.18 -10.38 -25.00
N LEU A 139 32.88 -10.19 -24.77
CA LEU A 139 32.37 -9.17 -23.84
C LEU A 139 32.79 -9.46 -22.40
N LEU A 140 32.69 -10.72 -21.96
CA LEU A 140 33.12 -11.14 -20.62
C LEU A 140 34.64 -10.96 -20.43
N GLU A 141 35.44 -11.24 -21.45
CA GLU A 141 36.88 -10.98 -21.43
C GLU A 141 37.17 -9.48 -21.26
N TRP A 142 36.47 -8.61 -21.98
CA TRP A 142 36.63 -7.15 -21.84
C TRP A 142 36.15 -6.61 -20.50
N ILE A 143 35.03 -7.11 -19.98
CA ILE A 143 34.55 -6.74 -18.64
C ILE A 143 35.60 -7.14 -17.59
N SER A 144 36.13 -8.36 -17.66
CA SER A 144 37.17 -8.84 -16.74
C SER A 144 38.45 -8.00 -16.85
N ASP A 145 38.90 -7.69 -18.07
CA ASP A 145 40.10 -6.87 -18.31
C ASP A 145 39.91 -5.42 -17.80
N MET A 146 38.71 -4.86 -17.90
CA MET A 146 38.38 -3.56 -17.31
C MET A 146 38.31 -3.62 -15.78
N GLN A 147 37.74 -4.68 -15.19
CA GLN A 147 37.70 -4.90 -13.74
C GLN A 147 39.11 -5.01 -13.14
N ASP A 148 40.01 -5.70 -13.84
CA ASP A 148 41.41 -5.83 -13.42
C ASP A 148 42.18 -4.51 -13.54
N THR A 149 41.82 -3.67 -14.52
CA THR A 149 42.47 -2.37 -14.75
C THR A 149 41.96 -1.30 -13.79
N PHE A 150 40.66 -1.31 -13.47
CA PHE A 150 39.98 -0.32 -12.64
C PHE A 150 39.14 -0.99 -11.53
N PRO A 151 39.79 -1.59 -10.52
CA PRO A 151 39.11 -2.43 -9.52
C PRO A 151 38.15 -1.66 -8.60
N ASP A 152 38.36 -0.35 -8.43
CA ASP A 152 37.55 0.52 -7.56
C ASP A 152 36.42 1.23 -8.33
N VAL A 153 36.30 1.01 -9.65
CA VAL A 153 35.30 1.67 -10.50
C VAL A 153 34.10 0.75 -10.73
N ALA A 154 32.89 1.30 -10.62
CA ALA A 154 31.68 0.55 -10.92
C ALA A 154 31.61 0.24 -12.43
N LEU A 155 31.70 -1.05 -12.78
CA LEU A 155 31.61 -1.51 -14.16
C LEU A 155 30.25 -2.10 -14.47
N GLY A 156 29.79 -1.87 -15.69
CA GLY A 156 28.55 -2.45 -16.20
C GLY A 156 28.53 -2.59 -17.70
N THR A 157 27.34 -2.86 -18.19
CA THR A 157 27.04 -2.96 -19.62
C THR A 157 25.60 -2.54 -19.87
N ALA A 158 25.29 -2.24 -21.13
CA ALA A 158 23.98 -1.75 -21.56
C ALA A 158 23.49 -2.54 -22.77
N ASP A 159 22.28 -3.06 -22.69
CA ASP A 159 21.63 -3.83 -23.76
C ASP A 159 20.10 -3.64 -23.71
N SER A 160 19.40 -4.10 -24.75
CA SER A 160 17.93 -4.14 -24.78
C SER A 160 17.37 -4.84 -23.55
N TRP A 161 16.28 -4.30 -22.99
CA TRP A 161 15.53 -4.90 -21.88
C TRP A 161 15.22 -6.39 -22.10
N THR A 162 14.99 -6.80 -23.36
CA THR A 162 14.70 -8.19 -23.71
C THR A 162 15.86 -9.13 -23.37
N SER A 163 17.10 -8.67 -23.57
CA SER A 163 18.32 -9.44 -23.30
C SER A 163 18.49 -9.69 -21.79
N TRP A 164 18.04 -8.73 -20.99
CA TRP A 164 17.98 -8.82 -19.53
C TRP A 164 16.81 -9.66 -19.01
N ALA A 165 15.70 -9.74 -19.75
CA ALA A 165 14.50 -10.46 -19.33
C ALA A 165 14.46 -11.94 -19.77
N ASN A 166 15.11 -12.28 -20.88
CA ASN A 166 15.01 -13.62 -21.49
C ASN A 166 16.15 -14.58 -21.11
N GLY A 167 17.07 -14.14 -20.25
CA GLY A 167 18.23 -14.91 -19.80
C GLY A 167 19.47 -14.83 -20.69
N SER A 168 19.47 -14.03 -21.77
CA SER A 168 20.63 -13.94 -22.69
C SER A 168 21.86 -13.29 -22.03
N MET A 169 21.67 -12.53 -20.96
CA MET A 169 22.74 -11.84 -20.23
C MET A 169 23.08 -12.47 -18.86
N ASP A 170 22.63 -13.70 -18.58
CA ASP A 170 22.79 -14.32 -17.27
C ASP A 170 24.27 -14.48 -16.84
N ASN A 171 25.15 -14.86 -17.76
CA ASN A 171 26.58 -14.97 -17.45
C ASN A 171 27.20 -13.58 -17.21
N VAL A 172 26.72 -12.56 -17.91
CA VAL A 172 27.18 -11.17 -17.74
C VAL A 172 26.72 -10.62 -16.38
N ILE A 173 25.47 -10.85 -15.97
CA ILE A 173 24.96 -10.45 -14.64
C ILE A 173 25.78 -11.14 -13.52
N THR A 174 26.14 -12.41 -13.72
CA THR A 174 26.89 -13.19 -12.71
C THR A 174 28.41 -13.02 -12.79
N SER A 175 28.93 -12.25 -13.76
CA SER A 175 30.36 -11.95 -13.92
C SER A 175 30.91 -10.95 -12.87
N GLY A 176 30.04 -10.37 -12.05
CA GLY A 176 30.42 -9.43 -10.99
C GLY A 176 30.34 -7.96 -11.36
N ILE A 177 29.68 -7.62 -12.47
CA ILE A 177 29.31 -6.23 -12.80
C ILE A 177 28.51 -5.58 -11.67
N LYS A 178 28.61 -4.26 -11.56
CA LYS A 178 27.92 -3.41 -10.58
C LYS A 178 26.80 -2.59 -11.17
N LEU A 179 26.79 -2.35 -12.48
CA LEU A 179 25.75 -1.58 -13.16
C LEU A 179 25.10 -2.44 -14.25
N VAL A 180 23.77 -2.47 -14.29
CA VAL A 180 22.98 -3.09 -15.36
C VAL A 180 22.10 -2.02 -15.98
N LEU A 181 22.32 -1.75 -17.27
CA LEU A 181 21.61 -0.73 -18.02
C LEU A 181 20.67 -1.41 -19.03
N ALA A 182 19.37 -1.41 -18.72
CA ALA A 182 18.34 -1.98 -19.60
C ALA A 182 17.76 -0.90 -20.53
N ASN A 183 18.08 -0.97 -21.83
CA ASN A 183 17.56 -0.04 -22.83
C ASN A 183 16.09 -0.36 -23.13
N GLY A 184 15.21 0.60 -22.91
CA GLY A 184 13.76 0.44 -22.94
C GLY A 184 13.10 1.47 -23.85
N PHE A 185 12.72 1.05 -25.05
CA PHE A 185 12.06 1.91 -26.03
C PHE A 185 10.69 1.36 -26.39
N ALA A 186 9.64 2.05 -25.92
CA ALA A 186 8.28 1.76 -26.40
C ALA A 186 8.10 2.15 -27.88
N TYR A 187 8.86 3.15 -28.35
CA TYR A 187 8.83 3.63 -29.74
C TYR A 187 9.17 2.51 -30.74
N TRP A 188 10.27 1.79 -30.50
CA TRP A 188 10.72 0.69 -31.35
C TRP A 188 9.87 -0.58 -31.24
N GLN A 189 8.94 -0.60 -30.30
CA GLN A 189 7.89 -1.62 -30.20
C GLN A 189 6.60 -1.19 -30.91
N TYR A 190 6.67 -0.14 -31.73
CA TYR A 190 5.58 0.38 -32.56
C TYR A 190 4.36 0.82 -31.75
N GLN A 191 4.56 1.24 -30.49
CA GLN A 191 3.48 1.63 -29.60
C GLN A 191 3.02 3.05 -29.88
N GLU A 192 1.72 3.28 -29.90
CA GLU A 192 1.17 4.64 -29.85
C GLU A 192 1.52 5.31 -28.51
N ILE A 193 1.60 6.65 -28.50
CA ILE A 193 2.00 7.41 -27.31
C ILE A 193 1.14 7.12 -26.07
N SER A 194 -0.15 6.80 -26.27
CA SER A 194 -1.09 6.42 -25.21
C SER A 194 -0.77 5.09 -24.52
N ASN A 195 -0.11 4.15 -25.22
CA ASN A 195 0.29 2.85 -24.65
C ASN A 195 1.78 2.79 -24.30
N ALA A 196 2.56 3.76 -24.78
CA ALA A 196 4.02 3.78 -24.66
C ALA A 196 4.52 3.65 -23.21
N THR A 197 3.94 4.41 -22.27
CA THR A 197 4.29 4.32 -20.85
C THR A 197 4.04 2.94 -20.26
N ARG A 198 2.91 2.30 -20.63
CA ARG A 198 2.59 0.98 -20.10
C ARG A 198 3.57 -0.07 -20.59
N THR A 199 3.86 -0.07 -21.90
CA THR A 199 4.86 -0.98 -22.48
C THR A 199 6.22 -0.76 -21.84
N TYR A 200 6.66 0.50 -21.76
CA TYR A 200 7.94 0.83 -21.14
C TYR A 200 8.07 0.34 -19.70
N PHE A 201 7.03 0.49 -18.88
CA PHE A 201 7.04 -0.01 -17.50
C PHE A 201 7.03 -1.54 -17.43
N ASP A 202 6.29 -2.20 -18.31
CA ASP A 202 6.25 -3.66 -18.39
C ASP A 202 7.62 -4.24 -18.79
N ASP A 203 8.28 -3.62 -19.77
CA ASP A 203 9.63 -3.97 -20.21
C ASP A 203 10.65 -3.87 -19.07
N MET A 204 10.64 -2.73 -18.36
CA MET A 204 11.55 -2.50 -17.23
C MET A 204 11.25 -3.42 -16.06
N ALA A 205 9.98 -3.72 -15.78
CA ALA A 205 9.59 -4.66 -14.74
C ALA A 205 10.04 -6.09 -15.05
N GLN A 206 9.95 -6.53 -16.31
CA GLN A 206 10.43 -7.84 -16.73
C GLN A 206 11.95 -7.97 -16.58
N ALA A 207 12.70 -6.97 -17.07
CA ALA A 207 14.16 -6.95 -16.95
C ALA A 207 14.60 -6.90 -15.48
N LEU A 208 14.02 -6.00 -14.68
CA LEU A 208 14.31 -5.86 -13.26
C LEU A 208 14.01 -7.15 -12.48
N GLY A 209 12.85 -7.77 -12.78
CA GLY A 209 12.42 -9.02 -12.14
C GLY A 209 13.41 -10.16 -12.38
N HIS A 210 13.84 -10.36 -13.63
CA HIS A 210 14.79 -11.42 -13.96
C HIS A 210 16.18 -11.18 -13.34
N VAL A 211 16.68 -9.93 -13.38
CA VAL A 211 17.95 -9.56 -12.73
C VAL A 211 17.87 -9.79 -11.22
N GLN A 212 16.75 -9.43 -10.59
CA GLN A 212 16.52 -9.68 -9.16
C GLN A 212 16.44 -11.17 -8.82
N ASP A 213 15.76 -11.98 -9.66
CA ASP A 213 15.66 -13.41 -9.47
C ASP A 213 17.02 -14.11 -9.55
N LEU A 214 17.88 -13.67 -10.47
CA LEU A 214 19.21 -14.23 -10.67
C LEU A 214 20.20 -13.82 -9.57
N THR A 215 20.16 -12.57 -9.13
CA THR A 215 21.05 -12.03 -8.09
C THR A 215 20.56 -12.32 -6.66
N GLY A 216 19.28 -12.64 -6.49
CA GLY A 216 18.61 -12.79 -5.19
C GLY A 216 18.33 -11.46 -4.46
N SER A 217 19.01 -10.37 -4.83
CA SER A 217 18.77 -9.01 -4.36
C SER A 217 19.44 -7.97 -5.28
N LEU A 218 18.86 -6.78 -5.36
CA LEU A 218 19.47 -5.64 -6.07
C LEU A 218 20.56 -4.92 -5.25
N ASP A 219 20.96 -5.45 -4.09
CA ASP A 219 22.00 -4.81 -3.27
C ASP A 219 23.40 -4.98 -3.90
N SER A 220 23.60 -5.97 -4.77
CA SER A 220 24.88 -6.28 -5.41
C SER A 220 25.08 -5.62 -6.78
N VAL A 221 23.98 -5.17 -7.41
CA VAL A 221 23.94 -4.61 -8.77
C VAL A 221 22.95 -3.45 -8.80
N HIS A 222 23.38 -2.30 -9.30
CA HIS A 222 22.50 -1.17 -9.55
C HIS A 222 21.84 -1.32 -10.93
N PHE A 223 20.54 -1.57 -10.92
CA PHE A 223 19.73 -1.60 -12.14
C PHE A 223 19.27 -0.20 -12.51
N MET A 224 19.49 0.19 -13.77
CA MET A 224 19.10 1.47 -14.34
C MET A 224 18.45 1.22 -15.70
N ASN A 225 17.56 2.10 -16.14
CA ASN A 225 17.23 2.14 -17.56
C ASN A 225 18.41 2.78 -18.30
N GLY A 226 18.96 2.03 -19.25
CA GLY A 226 20.17 2.43 -19.94
C GLY A 226 19.94 3.57 -20.91
N GLU A 227 18.80 3.52 -21.62
CA GLU A 227 18.36 4.47 -22.64
C GLU A 227 16.84 4.37 -22.82
N THR A 228 16.17 5.52 -22.94
CA THR A 228 14.80 5.65 -23.41
C THR A 228 14.60 6.99 -24.10
N GLY A 229 13.59 7.11 -24.97
CA GLY A 229 13.35 8.35 -25.69
C GLY A 229 12.17 8.29 -26.65
N TRP A 230 11.86 9.44 -27.23
CA TRP A 230 10.86 9.57 -28.28
C TRP A 230 11.33 10.63 -29.30
N PRO A 231 11.23 10.39 -30.61
CA PRO A 231 11.70 11.35 -31.60
C PRO A 231 10.76 12.56 -31.73
N GLY A 232 11.34 13.74 -31.79
CA GLY A 232 10.67 15.02 -32.01
C GLY A 232 10.28 15.29 -33.47
N ASP A 233 9.92 16.53 -33.75
CA ASP A 233 9.56 16.97 -35.10
C ASP A 233 10.72 16.78 -36.09
N GLY A 234 10.45 16.14 -37.24
CA GLY A 234 11.47 15.74 -38.23
C GLY A 234 11.91 14.28 -38.11
N GLY A 235 11.57 13.60 -37.01
CA GLY A 235 11.80 12.16 -36.83
C GLY A 235 10.97 11.27 -37.76
N THR A 236 11.37 10.00 -37.87
CA THR A 236 10.71 9.00 -38.71
C THR A 236 9.69 8.19 -37.91
N ASP A 237 8.43 8.15 -38.34
CA ASP A 237 7.37 7.31 -37.75
C ASP A 237 7.74 5.82 -37.73
N ALA A 238 7.40 5.12 -36.65
CA ALA A 238 7.55 3.66 -36.53
C ALA A 238 6.18 3.00 -36.26
N GLY A 239 5.52 2.54 -37.33
CA GLY A 239 4.21 1.90 -37.22
C GLY A 239 3.15 2.83 -36.62
N ALA A 240 2.61 2.47 -35.45
CA ALA A 240 1.66 3.31 -34.70
C ALA A 240 2.36 4.37 -33.83
N ALA A 241 3.66 4.26 -33.60
CA ALA A 241 4.46 5.29 -32.94
C ALA A 241 4.68 6.45 -33.91
N LYS A 242 4.22 7.64 -33.52
CA LYS A 242 4.31 8.86 -34.32
C LYS A 242 5.36 9.79 -33.76
N ALA A 243 6.33 10.17 -34.59
CA ALA A 243 7.32 11.18 -34.23
C ALA A 243 6.63 12.54 -34.06
N GLY A 244 7.19 13.37 -33.19
CA GLY A 244 6.73 14.75 -33.01
C GLY A 244 6.94 15.25 -31.59
N THR A 245 7.30 16.52 -31.47
CA THR A 245 7.71 17.13 -30.19
C THR A 245 6.59 17.13 -29.14
N ALA A 246 5.31 17.14 -29.56
CA ALA A 246 4.19 16.97 -28.65
C ALA A 246 4.10 15.56 -28.03
N ASN A 247 4.40 14.52 -28.81
CA ASN A 247 4.43 13.15 -28.31
C ASN A 247 5.69 12.92 -27.47
N GLU A 248 6.80 13.53 -27.85
CA GLU A 248 8.05 13.53 -27.08
C GLU A 248 7.86 14.13 -25.68
N ALA A 249 7.27 15.32 -25.58
CA ALA A 249 6.94 15.95 -24.30
C ALA A 249 5.94 15.12 -23.48
N THR A 250 4.98 14.46 -24.15
CA THR A 250 4.03 13.57 -23.48
C THR A 250 4.75 12.34 -22.91
N TYR A 251 5.63 11.72 -23.69
CA TYR A 251 6.42 10.55 -23.26
C TYR A 251 7.34 10.91 -22.10
N TRP A 252 7.99 12.08 -22.16
CA TRP A 252 8.77 12.60 -21.04
C TRP A 252 7.93 12.67 -19.76
N LYS A 253 6.77 13.34 -19.82
CA LYS A 253 5.93 13.54 -18.65
C LYS A 253 5.33 12.25 -18.09
N SER A 254 4.94 11.30 -18.94
CA SER A 254 4.23 10.10 -18.49
C SER A 254 5.16 8.91 -18.24
N ALA A 255 6.17 8.69 -19.10
CA ALA A 255 7.10 7.57 -19.01
C ALA A 255 8.34 7.92 -18.19
N VAL A 256 9.05 9.00 -18.52
CA VAL A 256 10.31 9.38 -17.85
C VAL A 256 10.04 9.79 -16.40
N CYS A 257 9.18 10.79 -16.17
CA CYS A 257 8.85 11.20 -14.80
C CYS A 257 8.23 10.04 -13.99
N GLY A 258 7.40 9.20 -14.63
CA GLY A 258 6.83 8.03 -13.97
C GLY A 258 7.88 7.00 -13.53
N MET A 259 8.91 6.77 -14.35
CA MET A 259 9.99 5.82 -14.06
C MET A 259 10.89 6.35 -12.93
N LEU A 260 11.16 7.66 -12.93
CA LEU A 260 11.83 8.34 -11.82
C LEU A 260 10.99 8.28 -10.54
N ASP A 261 9.67 8.45 -10.61
CA ASP A 261 8.75 8.27 -9.49
C ASP A 261 8.70 6.82 -8.99
N TRP A 262 8.96 5.84 -9.88
CA TRP A 262 9.12 4.44 -9.52
C TRP A 262 10.46 4.15 -8.84
N GLY A 263 11.39 5.11 -8.81
CA GLY A 263 12.69 5.01 -8.15
C GLY A 263 13.76 4.33 -9.02
N ILE A 264 13.53 4.21 -10.33
CA ILE A 264 14.51 3.67 -11.28
C ILE A 264 15.27 4.85 -11.91
N ASP A 265 16.58 4.84 -11.75
CA ASP A 265 17.47 5.76 -12.46
C ASP A 265 17.43 5.46 -13.96
N LEU A 266 17.44 6.49 -14.79
CA LEU A 266 17.34 6.32 -16.25
C LEU A 266 18.18 7.35 -17.00
N PHE A 267 18.62 6.98 -18.19
CA PHE A 267 19.17 7.95 -19.15
C PHE A 267 18.21 8.19 -20.31
N TRP A 268 17.99 9.46 -20.61
CA TRP A 268 17.37 9.85 -21.87
C TRP A 268 18.37 9.66 -23.02
N PHE A 269 17.90 9.07 -24.12
CA PHE A 269 18.73 8.57 -25.22
C PHE A 269 19.68 9.63 -25.76
N GLU A 270 19.20 10.80 -26.20
CA GLU A 270 20.10 11.87 -26.64
C GLU A 270 19.72 13.18 -25.96
N ALA A 271 20.68 13.85 -25.33
CA ALA A 271 20.41 15.19 -24.81
C ALA A 271 20.04 16.15 -25.94
N PHE A 272 20.83 16.19 -27.01
CA PHE A 272 20.72 17.16 -28.10
C PHE A 272 20.44 16.48 -29.44
N ASP A 273 19.72 17.17 -30.33
CA ASP A 273 19.58 16.71 -31.72
C ASP A 273 20.93 16.70 -32.45
N GLU A 274 21.12 15.66 -33.27
CA GLU A 274 22.35 15.41 -34.02
C GLU A 274 22.05 15.37 -35.53
N PRO A 275 21.91 16.53 -36.20
CA PRO A 275 21.45 16.61 -37.60
C PRO A 275 22.39 15.91 -38.61
N ASP A 276 23.67 15.78 -38.27
CA ASP A 276 24.70 15.15 -39.09
C ASP A 276 24.85 13.64 -38.81
N LYS A 277 24.08 13.08 -37.88
CA LYS A 277 24.10 11.64 -37.58
C LYS A 277 23.57 10.83 -38.77
N PRO A 278 24.26 9.79 -39.24
CA PRO A 278 23.76 8.94 -40.32
C PRO A 278 22.46 8.24 -39.90
N ASP A 279 21.55 8.02 -40.85
CA ASP A 279 20.33 7.27 -40.55
C ASP A 279 20.66 5.81 -40.22
N ALA A 280 20.04 5.28 -39.16
CA ALA A 280 20.22 3.91 -38.74
C ALA A 280 19.36 2.97 -39.60
N THR A 281 19.91 1.82 -39.98
CA THR A 281 19.15 0.76 -40.65
C THR A 281 18.88 -0.35 -39.65
N GLY A 282 17.60 -0.56 -39.30
CA GLY A 282 17.19 -1.61 -38.39
C GLY A 282 17.40 -3.01 -38.97
N VAL A 283 17.36 -4.03 -38.11
CA VAL A 283 17.44 -5.45 -38.51
C VAL A 283 16.29 -5.90 -39.42
N ASN A 284 15.19 -5.15 -39.46
CA ASN A 284 14.09 -5.32 -40.40
C ASN A 284 14.36 -4.72 -41.79
N GLY A 285 15.50 -4.04 -41.97
CA GLY A 285 15.90 -3.36 -43.21
C GLY A 285 15.27 -1.98 -43.40
N GLU A 286 14.52 -1.46 -42.42
CA GLU A 286 13.95 -0.11 -42.47
C GLU A 286 14.96 0.93 -42.02
N VAL A 287 15.03 2.04 -42.76
CA VAL A 287 15.88 3.19 -42.43
C VAL A 287 15.08 4.12 -41.52
N ALA A 288 15.62 4.44 -40.34
CA ALA A 288 15.03 5.36 -39.39
C ALA A 288 16.02 6.47 -39.01
N SER A 289 15.54 7.71 -38.95
CA SER A 289 16.39 8.84 -38.59
C SER A 289 16.53 8.98 -37.08
N GLU A 290 17.77 9.00 -36.60
CA GLU A 290 18.14 9.24 -35.20
C GLU A 290 18.49 10.71 -34.92
N LYS A 291 18.33 11.59 -35.90
CA LYS A 291 18.74 13.00 -35.85
C LYS A 291 17.95 13.86 -34.86
N TYR A 292 16.72 13.44 -34.52
CA TYR A 292 15.73 14.27 -33.82
C TYR A 292 15.30 13.71 -32.46
N TRP A 293 16.19 13.01 -31.74
CA TRP A 293 15.90 12.36 -30.45
C TRP A 293 16.28 13.20 -29.22
N GLY A 294 16.89 14.36 -29.46
CA GLY A 294 17.31 15.29 -28.43
C GLY A 294 16.14 15.89 -27.67
N SER A 295 16.15 15.88 -26.34
CA SER A 295 15.22 16.75 -25.58
C SER A 295 15.51 18.26 -25.79
N PHE A 296 16.71 18.56 -26.30
CA PHE A 296 17.17 19.86 -26.74
C PHE A 296 17.44 19.83 -28.26
N THR A 297 17.35 20.97 -28.92
CA THR A 297 17.82 21.14 -30.30
C THR A 297 19.35 21.10 -30.36
N SER A 298 19.93 20.98 -31.56
CA SER A 298 21.39 21.04 -31.76
C SER A 298 22.02 22.36 -31.28
N ASP A 299 21.22 23.42 -31.15
CA ASP A 299 21.63 24.74 -30.65
C ASP A 299 21.47 24.87 -29.12
N ARG A 300 21.18 23.77 -28.41
CA ARG A 300 20.99 23.68 -26.95
C ARG A 300 19.73 24.38 -26.42
N GLU A 301 18.76 24.62 -27.27
CA GLU A 301 17.46 25.15 -26.86
C GLU A 301 16.52 24.00 -26.47
N PRO A 302 15.80 24.06 -25.34
CA PRO A 302 14.90 22.99 -24.94
C PRO A 302 13.72 22.89 -25.90
N LYS A 303 13.35 21.66 -26.30
CA LYS A 303 12.17 21.44 -27.15
C LYS A 303 10.85 21.53 -26.38
N PHE A 304 10.90 21.28 -25.08
CA PHE A 304 9.78 21.35 -24.15
C PHE A 304 10.28 21.64 -22.71
N GLU A 305 9.39 22.15 -21.87
CA GLU A 305 9.70 22.43 -20.45
C GLU A 305 9.78 21.12 -19.67
N ALA A 306 10.93 20.88 -19.03
CA ALA A 306 11.22 19.62 -18.33
C ALA A 306 11.11 19.72 -16.80
N GLU A 307 10.62 20.85 -16.24
CA GLU A 307 10.55 21.07 -14.79
C GLU A 307 9.66 20.04 -14.06
N ALA A 308 10.31 19.29 -13.16
CA ALA A 308 9.71 18.56 -12.05
C ALA A 308 9.98 19.34 -10.75
N GLY A 309 9.03 20.14 -10.27
CA GLY A 309 9.19 20.86 -9.00
C GLY A 309 8.01 21.76 -8.60
N GLU A 310 7.15 21.23 -7.71
CA GLU A 310 6.14 21.96 -6.93
C GLU A 310 4.98 22.66 -7.66
N GLU A 311 4.20 21.86 -8.39
CA GLU A 311 2.79 21.70 -8.05
C GLU A 311 2.44 20.23 -8.30
N LEU A 312 1.81 19.58 -7.34
CA LEU A 312 1.22 18.25 -7.50
C LEU A 312 0.00 18.38 -8.43
N GLU A 313 0.20 18.89 -9.64
CA GLU A 313 -0.72 18.68 -10.74
C GLU A 313 -0.70 17.19 -11.00
N ARG A 314 -1.80 16.53 -10.61
CA ARG A 314 -2.16 15.18 -11.02
C ARG A 314 -1.53 14.89 -12.39
N ALA A 315 -0.73 13.81 -12.48
CA ALA A 315 -0.26 13.24 -13.73
C ALA A 315 -1.31 13.51 -14.82
N GLN A 316 -0.91 14.21 -15.89
CA GLN A 316 -1.84 14.70 -16.91
C GLN A 316 -2.81 13.58 -17.26
N SER A 317 -4.10 13.85 -17.03
CA SER A 317 -5.21 12.93 -17.26
C SER A 317 -5.08 12.29 -18.64
N SER A 318 -4.61 11.04 -18.72
CA SER A 318 -4.53 10.31 -19.98
C SER A 318 -5.83 9.56 -20.21
N ILE A 319 -6.30 9.53 -21.46
CA ILE A 319 -7.52 8.83 -21.84
C ILE A 319 -7.23 7.32 -21.77
N ILE A 320 -8.12 6.59 -21.10
CA ILE A 320 -8.04 5.12 -21.04
C ILE A 320 -8.75 4.57 -22.28
N THR A 321 -7.99 4.00 -23.20
CA THR A 321 -8.53 3.41 -24.43
C THR A 321 -9.36 2.16 -24.10
N PRO A 322 -10.61 2.04 -24.61
CA PRO A 322 -11.43 0.86 -24.37
C PRO A 322 -10.77 -0.42 -24.90
N GLN A 323 -10.48 -1.36 -24.02
CA GLN A 323 -9.95 -2.66 -24.42
C GLN A 323 -11.05 -3.52 -25.03
N LYS A 324 -10.78 -4.15 -26.18
CA LYS A 324 -11.65 -5.16 -26.75
C LYS A 324 -11.09 -6.55 -26.42
N THR A 325 -11.92 -7.37 -25.81
CA THR A 325 -11.62 -8.79 -25.58
C THR A 325 -11.68 -9.58 -26.90
N ALA A 326 -11.04 -10.76 -26.93
CA ALA A 326 -11.05 -11.66 -28.09
C ALA A 326 -12.48 -12.04 -28.55
N ASP A 327 -13.46 -12.03 -27.65
CA ASP A 327 -14.87 -12.32 -27.92
C ASP A 327 -15.65 -11.13 -28.52
N GLY A 328 -14.98 -10.01 -28.83
CA GLY A 328 -15.59 -8.81 -29.38
C GLY A 328 -16.35 -7.95 -28.36
N ILE A 329 -16.23 -8.24 -27.06
CA ILE A 329 -16.78 -7.41 -25.98
C ILE A 329 -15.85 -6.22 -25.76
N THR A 330 -16.41 -5.01 -25.77
CA THR A 330 -15.68 -3.77 -25.44
C THR A 330 -15.81 -3.53 -23.93
N LEU A 331 -14.67 -3.53 -23.24
CA LEU A 331 -14.58 -3.35 -21.80
C LEU A 331 -14.86 -1.89 -21.43
N VAL A 332 -15.84 -1.69 -20.55
CA VAL A 332 -16.17 -0.38 -19.99
C VAL A 332 -15.34 -0.15 -18.74
N ASP A 333 -14.43 0.82 -18.80
CA ASP A 333 -13.56 1.22 -17.71
C ASP A 333 -13.71 2.74 -17.38
N TRP A 334 -12.79 3.27 -16.56
CA TRP A 334 -12.59 4.70 -16.35
C TRP A 334 -12.31 5.41 -17.68
N TYR A 335 -12.67 6.69 -17.80
CA TYR A 335 -12.42 7.45 -19.03
C TYR A 335 -10.99 8.00 -19.08
N THR A 336 -10.48 8.37 -17.91
CA THR A 336 -9.15 8.94 -17.74
C THR A 336 -8.49 8.39 -16.48
N THR A 337 -7.17 8.51 -16.39
CA THR A 337 -6.41 8.11 -15.18
C THR A 337 -6.86 8.87 -13.92
N ASP A 338 -7.39 10.08 -14.06
CA ASP A 338 -7.88 10.93 -12.97
C ASP A 338 -9.42 10.97 -12.85
N ASP A 339 -10.14 10.05 -13.52
CA ASP A 339 -11.60 10.05 -13.64
C ASP A 339 -12.27 10.34 -12.27
N PRO A 340 -13.07 11.42 -12.15
CA PRO A 340 -13.63 11.84 -10.86
C PRO A 340 -14.64 10.84 -10.27
N ALA A 341 -15.12 9.89 -11.08
CA ALA A 341 -15.96 8.80 -10.60
C ALA A 341 -15.14 7.72 -9.87
N ASN A 342 -13.84 7.61 -10.10
CA ASN A 342 -12.98 6.69 -9.38
C ASN A 342 -12.73 7.20 -7.94
N PRO A 343 -13.11 6.44 -6.90
CA PRO A 343 -12.93 6.86 -5.51
C PRO A 343 -11.47 7.08 -5.10
N GLN A 344 -10.51 6.43 -5.76
CA GLN A 344 -9.10 6.68 -5.55
C GLN A 344 -8.66 8.08 -6.04
N ASN A 345 -9.40 8.69 -6.98
CA ASN A 345 -9.11 10.03 -7.52
C ASN A 345 -9.86 11.15 -6.80
N TRP A 346 -10.62 10.85 -5.73
CA TRP A 346 -11.31 11.87 -4.96
C TRP A 346 -10.35 12.80 -4.22
N SER A 347 -10.78 14.04 -3.99
CA SER A 347 -10.03 14.97 -3.13
C SER A 347 -9.91 14.42 -1.71
N SER A 348 -8.82 14.76 -1.03
CA SER A 348 -8.55 14.31 0.35
C SER A 348 -9.69 14.65 1.30
N MET A 349 -10.35 15.81 1.11
CA MET A 349 -11.51 16.21 1.91
C MET A 349 -12.71 15.28 1.73
N LYS A 350 -13.00 14.86 0.49
CA LYS A 350 -14.09 13.91 0.22
C LYS A 350 -13.79 12.53 0.80
N LYS A 351 -12.54 12.04 0.64
CA LYS A 351 -12.09 10.78 1.26
C LYS A 351 -12.23 10.86 2.78
N ALA A 352 -11.73 11.93 3.40
CA ALA A 352 -11.83 12.15 4.84
C ALA A 352 -13.28 12.20 5.34
N TRP A 353 -14.19 12.84 4.60
CA TRP A 353 -15.61 12.89 4.95
C TRP A 353 -16.26 11.50 4.95
N VAL A 354 -16.05 10.71 3.89
CA VAL A 354 -16.59 9.34 3.81
C VAL A 354 -16.00 8.46 4.91
N SER A 355 -14.69 8.53 5.13
CA SER A 355 -14.01 7.83 6.22
C SER A 355 -14.58 8.21 7.59
N PHE A 356 -14.78 9.49 7.85
CA PHE A 356 -15.34 9.99 9.12
C PHE A 356 -16.72 9.41 9.42
N ILE A 357 -17.61 9.35 8.42
CA ILE A 357 -18.95 8.75 8.59
C ILE A 357 -18.82 7.26 8.93
N ILE A 358 -17.96 6.51 8.23
CA ILE A 358 -17.71 5.10 8.52
C ILE A 358 -17.14 4.93 9.93
N PHE A 359 -16.23 5.79 10.36
CA PHE A 359 -15.64 5.72 11.69
C PHE A 359 -16.67 5.99 12.79
N LEU A 360 -17.55 6.99 12.60
CA LEU A 360 -18.66 7.24 13.52
C LEU A 360 -19.65 6.08 13.56
N TYR A 361 -19.93 5.45 12.42
CA TYR A 361 -20.78 4.26 12.37
C TYR A 361 -20.13 3.10 13.14
N THR A 362 -18.89 2.75 12.83
CA THR A 362 -18.10 1.74 13.53
C THR A 362 -18.07 2.02 15.04
N PHE A 363 -17.83 3.27 15.43
CA PHE A 363 -17.82 3.70 16.82
C PHE A 363 -19.17 3.45 17.50
N ALA A 364 -20.28 3.89 16.91
CA ALA A 364 -21.61 3.75 17.50
C ALA A 364 -21.97 2.28 17.75
N ILE A 365 -21.61 1.39 16.83
CA ILE A 365 -21.94 -0.04 16.91
C ILE A 365 -21.11 -0.75 17.98
N TYR A 366 -19.80 -0.48 18.04
CA TYR A 366 -18.96 -1.04 19.09
C TYR A 366 -19.27 -0.46 20.48
N ALA A 367 -19.54 0.85 20.58
CA ALA A 367 -19.96 1.45 21.85
C ALA A 367 -21.30 0.87 22.31
N GLY A 368 -22.20 0.58 21.36
CA GLY A 368 -23.49 -0.07 21.61
C GLY A 368 -23.40 -1.47 22.22
N SER A 369 -22.24 -2.15 22.13
CA SER A 369 -22.04 -3.41 22.83
C SER A 369 -21.92 -3.17 24.33
N SER A 370 -20.89 -2.43 24.75
CA SER A 370 -20.43 -2.31 26.13
C SER A 370 -21.20 -1.28 26.96
N ILE A 371 -21.90 -0.33 26.33
CA ILE A 371 -22.77 0.64 27.03
C ILE A 371 -23.84 -0.06 27.89
N TYR A 372 -24.18 -1.31 27.55
CA TYR A 372 -25.08 -2.15 28.31
C TYR A 372 -24.55 -2.55 29.70
N THR A 373 -23.23 -2.68 29.88
CA THR A 373 -22.60 -3.22 31.10
C THR A 373 -22.97 -2.43 32.36
N SER A 374 -23.04 -1.10 32.27
CA SER A 374 -23.46 -0.25 33.39
C SER A 374 -24.90 -0.51 33.85
N SER A 375 -25.70 -1.18 33.03
CA SER A 375 -27.11 -1.50 33.29
C SER A 375 -27.29 -2.88 33.94
N GLU A 376 -26.27 -3.73 33.95
CA GLU A 376 -26.36 -5.11 34.45
C GLU A 376 -26.89 -5.21 35.89
N PRO A 377 -26.43 -4.40 36.87
CA PRO A 377 -26.93 -4.51 38.24
C PRO A 377 -28.45 -4.26 38.34
N GLN A 378 -28.96 -3.26 37.60
CA GLN A 378 -30.39 -2.94 37.58
C GLN A 378 -31.21 -3.95 36.77
N ILE A 379 -30.61 -4.60 35.77
CA ILE A 379 -31.23 -5.69 35.00
C ILE A 379 -31.37 -6.95 35.86
N MET A 380 -30.36 -7.28 36.68
CA MET A 380 -30.43 -8.36 37.65
C MET A 380 -31.59 -8.16 38.62
N GLU A 381 -31.75 -6.94 39.14
CA GLU A 381 -32.84 -6.57 40.04
C GLU A 381 -34.21 -6.64 39.33
N ARG A 382 -34.33 -6.01 38.15
CA ARG A 382 -35.60 -5.91 37.41
C ARG A 382 -36.14 -7.26 36.95
N PHE A 383 -35.27 -8.15 36.48
CA PHE A 383 -35.67 -9.43 35.89
C PHE A 383 -35.39 -10.63 36.80
N HIS A 384 -34.88 -10.40 38.02
CA HIS A 384 -34.54 -11.44 39.00
C HIS A 384 -33.61 -12.52 38.43
N VAL A 385 -32.54 -12.08 37.75
CA VAL A 385 -31.53 -12.96 37.13
C VAL A 385 -30.15 -12.76 37.78
N GLY A 386 -29.32 -13.80 37.77
CA GLY A 386 -27.93 -13.71 38.25
C GLY A 386 -26.99 -13.01 37.26
N GLN A 387 -25.76 -12.69 37.69
CA GLN A 387 -24.76 -11.94 36.90
C GLN A 387 -24.53 -12.54 35.50
N SER A 388 -24.25 -13.85 35.40
CA SER A 388 -24.03 -14.51 34.09
C SER A 388 -25.20 -14.36 33.11
N LYS A 389 -26.43 -14.30 33.63
CA LYS A 389 -27.61 -14.02 32.81
C LYS A 389 -27.70 -12.53 32.46
N ALA A 390 -27.37 -11.62 33.37
CA ALA A 390 -27.32 -10.19 33.06
C ALA A 390 -26.35 -9.90 31.90
N SER A 391 -25.13 -10.48 31.95
CA SER A 391 -24.07 -10.34 30.94
C SER A 391 -24.42 -10.92 29.57
N LEU A 392 -25.45 -11.79 29.46
CA LEU A 392 -25.93 -12.27 28.15
C LEU A 392 -26.39 -11.15 27.24
N GLY A 393 -26.87 -10.02 27.77
CA GLY A 393 -27.23 -8.88 26.93
C GLY A 393 -26.03 -8.25 26.21
N LEU A 394 -24.85 -8.25 26.82
CA LEU A 394 -23.59 -7.89 26.15
C LEU A 394 -23.18 -8.99 25.15
N SER A 395 -23.13 -10.24 25.61
CA SER A 395 -22.69 -11.40 24.82
C SER A 395 -23.51 -11.62 23.54
N MET A 396 -24.85 -11.53 23.63
CA MET A 396 -25.74 -11.71 22.47
C MET A 396 -25.59 -10.59 21.45
N TYR A 397 -25.34 -9.35 21.88
CA TYR A 397 -25.06 -8.25 20.96
C TYR A 397 -23.73 -8.45 20.23
N VAL A 398 -22.69 -8.86 20.97
CA VAL A 398 -21.37 -9.18 20.41
C VAL A 398 -21.45 -10.32 19.41
N LEU A 399 -22.16 -11.39 19.75
CA LEU A 399 -22.40 -12.51 18.84
C LEU A 399 -23.17 -12.06 17.59
N GLY A 400 -24.22 -11.24 17.77
CA GLY A 400 -24.99 -10.68 16.67
C GLY A 400 -24.12 -9.89 15.70
N TYR A 401 -23.33 -8.94 16.21
CA TYR A 401 -22.48 -8.14 15.33
C TYR A 401 -21.31 -8.93 14.74
N GLY A 402 -20.86 -10.03 15.34
CA GLY A 402 -19.86 -10.90 14.73
C GLY A 402 -20.41 -11.73 13.56
N ILE A 403 -21.67 -12.15 13.65
CA ILE A 403 -22.32 -12.96 12.62
C ILE A 403 -22.80 -12.09 11.45
N GLY A 404 -23.29 -10.89 11.72
CA GLY A 404 -23.87 -10.02 10.69
C GLY A 404 -22.94 -9.76 9.48
N PRO A 405 -21.65 -9.42 9.64
CA PRO A 405 -20.76 -9.12 8.52
C PRO A 405 -20.49 -10.32 7.64
N MET A 406 -20.64 -11.54 8.17
CA MET A 406 -20.59 -12.75 7.35
C MET A 406 -21.67 -12.73 6.28
N LEU A 407 -22.83 -12.10 6.52
CA LEU A 407 -23.86 -11.90 5.50
C LEU A 407 -23.60 -10.63 4.69
N PHE A 408 -23.40 -9.50 5.36
CA PHE A 408 -23.44 -8.19 4.71
C PHE A 408 -22.17 -7.83 3.94
N SER A 409 -21.00 -8.30 4.37
CA SER A 409 -19.73 -8.00 3.69
C SER A 409 -19.66 -8.66 2.30
N PRO A 410 -19.97 -9.96 2.15
CA PRO A 410 -20.10 -10.59 0.82
C PRO A 410 -21.15 -9.93 -0.07
N LEU A 411 -22.31 -9.54 0.49
CA LEU A 411 -23.33 -8.82 -0.27
C LEU A 411 -22.80 -7.48 -0.81
N SER A 412 -21.90 -6.81 -0.08
CA SER A 412 -21.29 -5.55 -0.52
C SER A 412 -20.33 -5.71 -1.70
N GLU A 413 -19.77 -6.91 -1.89
CA GLU A 413 -18.87 -7.24 -3.01
C GLU A 413 -19.65 -7.59 -4.28
N ILE A 414 -20.96 -7.83 -4.19
CA ILE A 414 -21.82 -8.03 -5.36
C ILE A 414 -21.96 -6.67 -6.08
N PRO A 415 -21.47 -6.53 -7.34
CA PRO A 415 -21.42 -5.26 -8.07
C PRO A 415 -22.77 -4.58 -8.25
N ILE A 416 -23.89 -5.32 -8.34
CA ILE A 416 -25.21 -4.68 -8.43
C ILE A 416 -25.67 -4.08 -7.10
N ILE A 417 -25.16 -4.59 -5.98
CA ILE A 417 -25.49 -4.15 -4.63
C ILE A 417 -24.57 -3.00 -4.21
N GLY A 418 -23.25 -3.18 -4.33
CA GLY A 418 -22.24 -2.19 -3.93
C GLY A 418 -22.12 -2.03 -2.41
N ARG A 419 -21.31 -1.05 -1.96
CA ARG A 419 -21.06 -0.83 -0.53
C ARG A 419 -22.22 -0.19 0.20
N ASN A 420 -22.94 0.73 -0.45
CA ASN A 420 -23.90 1.61 0.23
C ASN A 420 -25.19 0.93 0.67
N ILE A 421 -25.72 0.00 -0.12
CA ILE A 421 -27.01 -0.62 0.18
C ILE A 421 -26.95 -1.44 1.48
N PRO A 422 -25.94 -2.32 1.70
CA PRO A 422 -25.78 -3.01 2.98
C PRO A 422 -25.68 -2.04 4.15
N TYR A 423 -24.92 -0.94 4.03
CA TYR A 423 -24.79 0.05 5.10
C TYR A 423 -26.12 0.73 5.44
N ILE A 424 -26.79 1.30 4.45
CA ILE A 424 -28.00 2.12 4.67
C ILE A 424 -29.15 1.25 5.20
N VAL A 425 -29.39 0.10 4.58
CA VAL A 425 -30.53 -0.75 4.96
C VAL A 425 -30.32 -1.34 6.34
N SER A 426 -29.11 -1.85 6.64
CA SER A 426 -28.84 -2.47 7.93
C SER A 426 -28.85 -1.43 9.05
N LEU A 427 -28.23 -0.25 8.84
CA LEU A 427 -28.19 0.81 9.85
C LEU A 427 -29.58 1.42 10.08
N GLY A 428 -30.40 1.54 9.04
CA GLY A 428 -31.80 1.94 9.20
C GLY A 428 -32.58 0.97 10.08
N LEU A 429 -32.43 -0.34 9.84
CA LEU A 429 -33.04 -1.38 10.68
C LEU A 429 -32.47 -1.37 12.10
N PHE A 430 -31.16 -1.14 12.28
CA PHE A 430 -30.52 -0.96 13.58
C PHE A 430 -31.18 0.16 14.38
N VAL A 431 -31.32 1.34 13.78
CA VAL A 431 -31.94 2.52 14.41
C VAL A 431 -33.39 2.22 14.81
N ILE A 432 -34.16 1.56 13.94
CA ILE A 432 -35.52 1.13 14.24
C ILE A 432 -35.54 0.16 15.43
N LEU A 433 -34.65 -0.83 15.45
CA LEU A 433 -34.55 -1.85 16.50
C LEU A 433 -34.08 -1.29 17.85
N CYS A 434 -33.37 -0.17 17.90
CA CYS A 434 -32.97 0.46 19.15
C CYS A 434 -34.19 0.84 20.02
N VAL A 435 -35.28 1.30 19.41
CA VAL A 435 -36.50 1.71 20.12
C VAL A 435 -37.19 0.55 20.87
N PRO A 436 -37.58 -0.57 20.22
CA PRO A 436 -38.15 -1.70 20.95
C PRO A 436 -37.15 -2.31 21.93
N THR A 437 -35.85 -2.28 21.65
CA THR A 437 -34.81 -2.76 22.60
C THR A 437 -34.84 -1.95 23.89
N ALA A 438 -34.98 -0.62 23.80
CA ALA A 438 -35.05 0.25 24.97
C ALA A 438 -36.39 0.15 25.72
N LEU A 439 -37.46 -0.28 25.05
CA LEU A 439 -38.82 -0.37 25.62
C LEU A 439 -39.21 -1.77 26.11
N VAL A 440 -38.51 -2.83 25.69
CA VAL A 440 -38.87 -4.21 26.03
C VAL A 440 -38.83 -4.45 27.53
N ASP A 441 -39.87 -5.11 28.06
CA ASP A 441 -40.03 -5.33 29.51
C ASP A 441 -40.07 -6.82 29.88
N ASN A 442 -39.45 -7.66 29.05
CA ASN A 442 -39.17 -9.05 29.39
C ASN A 442 -37.75 -9.43 28.97
N TYR A 443 -37.12 -10.29 29.76
CA TYR A 443 -35.70 -10.63 29.61
C TYR A 443 -35.38 -11.35 28.30
N ALA A 444 -36.20 -12.31 27.87
CA ALA A 444 -35.97 -13.04 26.61
C ALA A 444 -36.04 -12.11 25.39
N GLY A 445 -37.03 -11.21 25.36
CA GLY A 445 -37.17 -10.19 24.33
C GLY A 445 -35.98 -9.24 24.29
N LEU A 446 -35.44 -8.85 25.45
CA LEU A 446 -34.21 -8.06 25.53
C LEU A 446 -33.03 -8.77 24.86
N LEU A 447 -32.82 -10.06 25.14
CA LEU A 447 -31.72 -10.82 24.53
C LEU A 447 -31.86 -10.96 23.01
N VAL A 448 -33.07 -11.27 22.52
CA VAL A 448 -33.33 -11.38 21.07
C VAL A 448 -33.09 -10.03 20.38
N LEU A 449 -33.61 -8.95 20.94
CA LEU A 449 -33.42 -7.61 20.40
C LEU A 449 -31.96 -7.15 20.46
N ARG A 450 -31.22 -7.51 21.51
CA ARG A 450 -29.77 -7.26 21.61
C ARG A 450 -28.99 -8.00 20.51
N PHE A 451 -29.33 -9.25 20.22
CA PHE A 451 -28.76 -9.97 19.09
C PHE A 451 -29.09 -9.30 17.75
N LEU A 452 -30.37 -8.98 17.50
CA LEU A 452 -30.81 -8.40 16.24
C LEU A 452 -30.23 -7.00 15.99
N THR A 453 -30.14 -6.17 17.03
CA THR A 453 -29.46 -4.86 16.95
C THR A 453 -27.98 -5.06 16.62
N GLY A 454 -27.24 -5.91 17.34
CA GLY A 454 -25.85 -6.23 16.99
C GLY A 454 -25.71 -6.68 15.53
N PHE A 455 -26.54 -7.62 15.10
CA PHE A 455 -26.54 -8.16 13.75
C PHE A 455 -26.79 -7.11 12.66
N MET A 456 -27.79 -6.24 12.83
CA MET A 456 -28.12 -5.23 11.82
C MET A 456 -27.13 -4.05 11.80
N GLY A 457 -26.46 -3.76 12.92
CA GLY A 457 -25.47 -2.68 12.98
C GLY A 457 -24.10 -3.06 12.40
N SER A 458 -23.82 -4.33 12.19
CA SER A 458 -22.46 -4.81 11.99
C SER A 458 -21.74 -4.52 10.65
N PRO A 459 -22.37 -4.13 9.52
CA PRO A 459 -21.63 -4.09 8.24
C PRO A 459 -20.36 -3.25 8.24
N CYS A 460 -20.32 -2.14 8.99
CA CYS A 460 -19.12 -1.30 9.11
C CYS A 460 -17.94 -1.98 9.79
N LEU A 461 -18.15 -3.10 10.48
CA LEU A 461 -17.11 -3.82 11.22
C LEU A 461 -16.22 -4.68 10.31
N ALA A 462 -16.66 -4.97 9.08
CA ALA A 462 -15.85 -5.64 8.06
C ALA A 462 -15.75 -4.83 6.76
N THR A 463 -16.89 -4.36 6.25
CA THR A 463 -16.94 -3.61 4.98
C THR A 463 -16.27 -2.24 5.10
N GLY A 464 -16.12 -1.70 6.33
CA GLY A 464 -15.45 -0.43 6.58
C GLY A 464 -13.99 -0.43 6.09
N ALA A 465 -13.25 -1.50 6.37
CA ALA A 465 -11.88 -1.67 5.87
C ALA A 465 -11.82 -1.75 4.34
N ALA A 466 -12.77 -2.47 3.71
CA ALA A 466 -12.87 -2.54 2.25
C ALA A 466 -13.18 -1.17 1.63
N THR A 467 -14.01 -0.36 2.29
CA THR A 467 -14.31 1.03 1.87
C THR A 467 -13.05 1.91 1.93
N MET A 468 -12.16 1.69 2.92
CA MET A 468 -10.86 2.38 2.95
C MET A 468 -9.96 1.93 1.80
N GLY A 469 -9.92 0.62 1.50
CA GLY A 469 -9.20 0.08 0.34
C GLY A 469 -9.71 0.58 -1.01
N ASP A 470 -11.01 0.86 -1.12
CA ASP A 470 -11.61 1.44 -2.32
C ASP A 470 -11.13 2.90 -2.57
N MET A 471 -10.74 3.65 -1.51
CA MET A 471 -10.45 5.09 -1.59
C MET A 471 -8.96 5.47 -1.47
N TYR A 472 -8.15 4.67 -0.78
CA TYR A 472 -6.75 4.96 -0.49
C TYR A 472 -5.81 4.01 -1.22
N SER A 473 -4.70 4.54 -1.75
CA SER A 473 -3.64 3.73 -2.35
C SER A 473 -3.00 2.81 -1.32
N LEU A 474 -2.36 1.71 -1.76
CA LEU A 474 -1.71 0.75 -0.87
C LEU A 474 -0.69 1.38 0.08
N LEU A 475 -0.01 2.45 -0.35
CA LEU A 475 0.96 3.19 0.47
C LEU A 475 0.28 3.96 1.62
N LYS A 476 -0.89 4.57 1.36
CA LYS A 476 -1.60 5.42 2.35
C LYS A 476 -2.72 4.69 3.10
N LEU A 477 -3.12 3.51 2.64
CA LEU A 477 -4.10 2.64 3.28
C LEU A 477 -3.80 2.34 4.77
N PRO A 478 -2.54 2.12 5.22
CA PRO A 478 -2.25 1.89 6.62
C PRO A 478 -2.73 3.00 7.56
N TYR A 479 -2.66 4.27 7.13
CA TYR A 479 -3.12 5.41 7.94
C TYR A 479 -4.65 5.42 8.04
N ALA A 480 -5.36 5.15 6.94
CA ALA A 480 -6.82 5.08 6.92
C ALA A 480 -7.33 3.93 7.79
N LEU A 481 -6.70 2.75 7.71
CA LEU A 481 -7.04 1.61 8.55
C LEU A 481 -6.68 1.86 10.02
N THR A 482 -5.60 2.58 10.32
CA THR A 482 -5.27 2.98 11.71
C THR A 482 -6.43 3.79 12.32
N ALA A 483 -6.94 4.79 11.61
CA ALA A 483 -8.05 5.60 12.11
C ALA A 483 -9.35 4.78 12.30
N TRP A 484 -9.63 3.85 11.38
CA TRP A 484 -10.76 2.93 11.48
C TRP A 484 -10.63 1.98 12.68
N THR A 485 -9.46 1.34 12.84
CA THR A 485 -9.15 0.45 13.97
C THR A 485 -9.23 1.20 15.29
N ALA A 486 -8.78 2.45 15.34
CA ALA A 486 -8.88 3.28 16.54
C ALA A 486 -10.34 3.52 16.95
N ALA A 487 -11.21 3.85 15.99
CA ALA A 487 -12.64 3.98 16.23
C ALA A 487 -13.25 2.66 16.75
N ALA A 488 -12.86 1.53 16.15
CA ALA A 488 -13.30 0.20 16.57
C ALA A 488 -12.83 -0.20 17.98
N PHE A 489 -11.59 0.13 18.31
CA PHE A 489 -10.92 -0.32 19.54
C PHE A 489 -11.26 0.55 20.76
N CYS A 490 -11.42 1.85 20.56
CA CYS A 490 -11.75 2.79 21.64
C CYS A 490 -13.24 2.79 22.00
N ALA A 491 -14.12 2.46 21.05
CA ALA A 491 -15.56 2.55 21.26
C ALA A 491 -16.10 1.67 22.41
N PRO A 492 -15.70 0.39 22.56
CA PRO A 492 -16.17 -0.41 23.68
C PRO A 492 -15.69 0.12 25.03
N ALA A 493 -14.52 0.74 25.10
CA ALA A 493 -14.02 1.38 26.32
C ALA A 493 -14.85 2.63 26.70
N LEU A 494 -15.38 3.34 25.71
CA LEU A 494 -16.19 4.53 25.94
C LEU A 494 -17.65 4.22 26.31
N GLY A 495 -18.18 3.04 25.98
CA GLY A 495 -19.55 2.65 26.33
C GLY A 495 -19.87 2.79 27.83
N PRO A 496 -19.09 2.19 28.76
CA PRO A 496 -19.30 2.35 30.19
C PRO A 496 -19.11 3.79 30.69
N LEU A 497 -18.27 4.60 30.03
CA LEU A 497 -18.12 6.01 30.37
C LEU A 497 -19.39 6.79 30.05
N LEU A 498 -19.97 6.57 28.87
CA LEU A 498 -21.18 7.23 28.41
C LEU A 498 -22.38 6.87 29.30
N SER A 499 -22.59 5.58 29.55
CA SER A 499 -23.75 5.09 30.30
C SER A 499 -23.61 5.11 31.81
N GLY A 500 -22.38 5.02 32.35
CA GLY A 500 -22.15 4.82 33.78
C GLY A 500 -22.80 5.89 34.65
N PHE A 501 -22.69 7.16 34.25
CA PHE A 501 -23.34 8.28 34.95
C PHE A 501 -24.84 8.36 34.67
N ALA A 502 -25.23 8.08 33.44
CA ALA A 502 -26.59 8.28 32.98
C ALA A 502 -27.54 7.20 33.52
N VAL A 503 -27.09 5.94 33.61
CA VAL A 503 -27.82 4.82 34.24
C VAL A 503 -27.97 5.03 35.75
N MET A 504 -26.95 5.59 36.42
CA MET A 504 -27.05 5.95 37.84
C MET A 504 -28.06 7.08 38.07
N ALA A 505 -28.12 8.08 37.18
CA ALA A 505 -29.03 9.21 37.31
C ALA A 505 -30.48 8.92 36.88
N LYS A 506 -30.67 7.93 36.00
CA LYS A 506 -31.96 7.55 35.43
C LYS A 506 -32.29 6.09 35.75
N ASN A 507 -32.11 5.21 34.77
CA ASN A 507 -32.36 3.77 34.90
C ASN A 507 -31.63 3.01 33.78
N TRP A 508 -31.67 1.69 33.86
CA TRP A 508 -31.03 0.74 32.96
C TRP A 508 -31.40 0.91 31.48
N ARG A 509 -32.57 1.47 31.16
CA ARG A 509 -32.99 1.67 29.77
C ARG A 509 -32.22 2.81 29.11
N TRP A 510 -31.66 3.72 29.90
CA TRP A 510 -31.02 4.92 29.38
C TRP A 510 -29.75 4.64 28.57
N SER A 511 -28.99 3.61 28.96
CA SER A 511 -27.86 3.12 28.15
C SER A 511 -28.28 2.72 26.73
N LEU A 512 -29.50 2.21 26.55
CA LEU A 512 -30.04 1.79 25.26
C LEU A 512 -30.53 2.99 24.43
N TRP A 513 -31.06 4.02 25.08
CA TRP A 513 -31.45 5.27 24.41
C TRP A 513 -30.24 6.05 23.89
N GLU A 514 -29.10 5.99 24.59
CA GLU A 514 -27.85 6.61 24.15
C GLU A 514 -27.35 6.01 22.82
N ILE A 515 -27.55 4.71 22.60
CA ILE A 515 -27.25 4.06 21.32
C ILE A 515 -28.06 4.69 20.19
N LEU A 516 -29.37 4.90 20.40
CA LEU A 516 -30.24 5.55 19.42
C LEU A 516 -29.78 6.99 19.12
N TRP A 517 -29.37 7.73 20.14
CA TRP A 517 -28.89 9.10 20.00
C TRP A 517 -27.55 9.19 19.26
N MET A 518 -26.69 8.17 19.39
CA MET A 518 -25.46 8.07 18.62
C MET A 518 -25.72 7.64 17.17
N ALA A 519 -26.49 6.57 16.95
CA ALA A 519 -26.64 5.96 15.64
C ALA A 519 -27.66 6.67 14.74
N GLY A 520 -28.70 7.28 15.30
CA GLY A 520 -29.74 7.98 14.53
C GLY A 520 -29.20 9.11 13.65
N PRO A 521 -28.44 10.07 14.20
CA PRO A 521 -27.81 11.11 13.39
C PRO A 521 -26.83 10.57 12.35
N VAL A 522 -26.04 9.55 12.71
CA VAL A 522 -25.10 8.90 11.77
C VAL A 522 -25.85 8.29 10.59
N PHE A 523 -26.98 7.62 10.83
CA PHE A 523 -27.84 7.09 9.78
C PHE A 523 -28.34 8.17 8.82
N VAL A 524 -28.86 9.29 9.36
CA VAL A 524 -29.38 10.39 8.54
C VAL A 524 -28.27 11.00 7.66
N ILE A 525 -27.10 11.26 8.24
CA ILE A 525 -25.96 11.82 7.50
C ILE A 525 -25.45 10.84 6.44
N MET A 526 -25.33 9.55 6.78
CA MET A 526 -24.91 8.50 5.86
C MET A 526 -25.88 8.37 4.69
N PHE A 527 -27.19 8.29 4.96
CA PHE A 527 -28.23 8.20 3.94
C PHE A 527 -28.17 9.38 2.97
N ALA A 528 -27.93 10.60 3.47
CA ALA A 528 -27.94 11.80 2.67
C ALA A 528 -26.64 12.04 1.88
N THR A 529 -25.48 11.63 2.41
CA THR A 529 -24.18 12.13 1.90
C THR A 529 -23.22 11.04 1.43
N MET A 530 -23.46 9.76 1.71
CA MET A 530 -22.49 8.71 1.41
C MET A 530 -22.52 8.32 -0.09
N PRO A 531 -21.44 8.59 -0.87
CA PRO A 531 -21.31 8.15 -2.25
C PRO A 531 -20.97 6.66 -2.32
N GLU A 532 -21.21 6.03 -3.47
CA GLU A 532 -20.74 4.66 -3.71
C GLU A 532 -19.22 4.64 -3.87
N THR A 533 -18.54 3.67 -3.22
CA THR A 533 -17.08 3.52 -3.30
C THR A 533 -16.64 2.27 -4.07
N SER A 534 -17.53 1.30 -4.33
CA SER A 534 -17.12 0.11 -5.08
C SER A 534 -16.89 0.45 -6.56
N ALA A 535 -15.63 0.35 -7.02
CA ALA A 535 -15.25 0.51 -8.43
C ALA A 535 -16.09 -0.40 -9.35
N ALA A 536 -16.24 -1.68 -8.97
CA ALA A 536 -17.01 -2.66 -9.72
C ALA A 536 -18.49 -2.26 -9.89
N ASN A 537 -19.11 -1.66 -8.87
CA ASN A 537 -20.47 -1.15 -8.94
C ASN A 537 -20.58 0.11 -9.82
N ILE A 538 -19.65 1.05 -9.66
CA ILE A 538 -19.61 2.30 -10.41
C ILE A 538 -19.48 2.02 -11.92
N LEU A 539 -18.55 1.14 -12.29
CA LEU A 539 -18.32 0.74 -13.68
C LEU A 539 -19.48 -0.08 -14.25
N LEU A 540 -20.11 -0.95 -13.45
CA LEU A 540 -21.33 -1.66 -13.86
C LEU A 540 -22.48 -0.69 -14.18
N ARG A 541 -22.71 0.30 -13.32
CA ARG A 541 -23.73 1.34 -13.54
C ARG A 541 -23.38 2.20 -14.76
N ARG A 542 -22.10 2.43 -15.05
CA ARG A 542 -21.63 3.10 -16.26
C ARG A 542 -21.92 2.26 -17.51
N ALA A 543 -21.53 0.99 -17.54
CA ALA A 543 -21.78 0.08 -18.67
C ALA A 543 -23.28 -0.03 -18.99
N LYS A 544 -24.15 -0.11 -17.98
CA LYS A 544 -25.62 -0.09 -18.16
C LYS A 544 -26.12 1.21 -18.81
N ARG A 545 -25.60 2.37 -18.38
CA ARG A 545 -25.97 3.67 -18.97
C ARG A 545 -25.51 3.78 -20.42
N LEU A 546 -24.28 3.36 -20.71
CA LEU A 546 -23.73 3.39 -22.07
C LEU A 546 -24.49 2.46 -23.00
N ARG A 547 -24.74 1.20 -22.63
CA ARG A 547 -25.57 0.26 -23.42
C ARG A 547 -26.95 0.82 -23.74
N LYS A 548 -27.60 1.47 -22.77
CA LYS A 548 -28.93 2.08 -22.97
C LYS A 548 -28.88 3.25 -23.97
N PHE A 549 -27.78 3.99 -24.00
CA PHE A 549 -27.60 5.15 -24.87
C PHE A 549 -27.15 4.78 -26.29
N THR A 550 -26.21 3.85 -26.42
CA THR A 550 -25.63 3.44 -27.71
C THR A 550 -26.40 2.31 -28.40
N ALA A 551 -27.31 1.64 -27.67
CA ALA A 551 -27.98 0.40 -28.09
C ALA A 551 -27.01 -0.74 -28.48
N ASP A 552 -25.75 -0.66 -28.05
CA ASP A 552 -24.71 -1.66 -28.33
C ASP A 552 -24.60 -2.67 -27.17
N PRO A 553 -24.96 -3.95 -27.37
CA PRO A 553 -24.89 -4.97 -26.31
C PRO A 553 -23.45 -5.44 -26.00
N SER A 554 -22.45 -5.06 -26.81
CA SER A 554 -21.05 -5.46 -26.64
C SER A 554 -20.33 -4.73 -25.50
N LEU A 555 -20.91 -3.64 -24.97
CA LEU A 555 -20.34 -2.86 -23.86
C LEU A 555 -20.61 -3.54 -22.51
N LYS A 556 -19.57 -4.07 -21.87
CA LYS A 556 -19.68 -4.73 -20.55
C LYS A 556 -18.59 -4.24 -19.60
N SER A 557 -18.89 -4.15 -18.31
CA SER A 557 -17.85 -3.94 -17.29
C SER A 557 -17.12 -5.25 -16.99
N GLN A 558 -15.89 -5.18 -16.46
CA GLN A 558 -15.11 -6.38 -16.07
C GLN A 558 -15.93 -7.28 -15.14
N SER A 559 -16.62 -6.68 -14.19
CA SER A 559 -17.52 -7.35 -13.26
C SER A 559 -18.67 -8.13 -13.92
N GLU A 560 -19.15 -7.73 -15.11
CA GLU A 560 -20.15 -8.49 -15.86
C GLU A 560 -19.55 -9.67 -16.62
N ILE A 561 -18.28 -9.57 -17.02
CA ILE A 561 -17.55 -10.65 -17.68
C ILE A 561 -17.24 -11.73 -16.65
N ASP A 562 -16.69 -11.34 -15.50
CA ASP A 562 -16.38 -12.24 -14.39
C ASP A 562 -17.63 -12.95 -13.83
N GLN A 563 -18.79 -12.29 -13.88
CA GLN A 563 -20.06 -12.83 -13.37
C GLN A 563 -20.95 -13.48 -14.43
N GLY A 564 -20.70 -13.23 -15.72
CA GLY A 564 -21.55 -13.67 -16.82
C GLY A 564 -21.71 -15.19 -16.94
N GLN A 565 -20.89 -15.96 -16.23
CA GLN A 565 -20.89 -17.42 -16.21
C GLN A 565 -21.44 -18.02 -14.89
N LEU A 566 -21.72 -17.22 -13.85
CA LEU A 566 -22.01 -17.72 -12.50
C LEU A 566 -23.47 -17.47 -12.08
N LYS A 567 -24.17 -18.50 -11.60
CA LYS A 567 -25.51 -18.36 -10.99
C LYS A 567 -25.41 -17.54 -9.69
N PHE A 568 -26.45 -16.76 -9.35
CA PHE A 568 -26.50 -16.01 -8.08
C PHE A 568 -26.20 -16.88 -6.84
N SER A 569 -26.64 -18.15 -6.84
CA SER A 569 -26.31 -19.11 -5.79
C SER A 569 -24.84 -19.51 -5.74
N GLN A 570 -24.16 -19.57 -6.88
CA GLN A 570 -22.72 -19.83 -6.98
C GLN A 570 -21.89 -18.61 -6.57
N VAL A 571 -22.33 -17.40 -6.94
CA VAL A 571 -21.73 -16.14 -6.47
C VAL A 571 -21.89 -15.97 -4.96
N ALA A 572 -23.08 -16.26 -4.43
CA ALA A 572 -23.30 -16.26 -2.99
C ALA A 572 -22.44 -17.31 -2.28
N TYR A 573 -22.36 -18.54 -2.82
CA TYR A 573 -21.52 -19.61 -2.26
C TYR A 573 -20.03 -19.24 -2.28
N SER A 574 -19.52 -18.69 -3.38
CA SER A 574 -18.12 -18.30 -3.52
C SER A 574 -17.74 -17.14 -2.61
N GLN A 575 -18.66 -16.20 -2.35
CA GLN A 575 -18.38 -15.05 -1.48
C GLN A 575 -18.64 -15.33 0.01
N LEU A 576 -19.55 -16.26 0.36
CA LEU A 576 -19.88 -16.57 1.76
C LEU A 576 -19.03 -17.71 2.35
N LEU A 577 -18.81 -18.78 1.60
CA LEU A 577 -18.21 -20.01 2.15
C LEU A 577 -16.72 -20.15 1.84
N LYS A 578 -16.24 -19.59 0.73
CA LYS A 578 -14.79 -19.61 0.39
C LYS A 578 -13.92 -18.91 1.43
N PRO A 579 -14.30 -17.74 1.97
CA PRO A 579 -13.45 -17.02 2.93
C PRO A 579 -13.38 -17.72 4.30
N LEU A 580 -14.45 -18.44 4.69
CA LEU A 580 -14.42 -19.36 5.83
C LEU A 580 -13.55 -20.58 5.55
N GLU A 581 -13.61 -21.13 4.34
CA GLU A 581 -12.72 -22.21 3.90
C GLU A 581 -11.25 -21.78 3.97
N ILE A 582 -10.89 -20.59 3.46
CA ILE A 582 -9.55 -20.01 3.54
C ILE A 582 -9.15 -19.84 5.01
N THR A 583 -10.02 -19.23 5.82
CA THR A 583 -9.74 -19.00 7.25
C THR A 583 -9.45 -20.29 8.02
N LEU A 584 -10.13 -21.40 7.70
CA LEU A 584 -9.95 -22.67 8.40
C LEU A 584 -8.83 -23.53 7.81
N LYS A 585 -8.57 -23.44 6.51
CA LYS A 585 -7.61 -24.30 5.81
C LYS A 585 -6.22 -23.68 5.66
N ASP A 586 -6.11 -22.37 5.73
CA ASP A 586 -4.82 -21.67 5.76
C ASP A 586 -4.31 -21.57 7.21
N PRO A 587 -3.22 -22.28 7.57
CA PRO A 587 -2.73 -22.30 8.95
C PRO A 587 -2.32 -20.92 9.48
N SER A 588 -1.79 -20.05 8.61
CA SER A 588 -1.34 -18.71 8.98
C SER A 588 -2.53 -17.81 9.30
N VAL A 589 -3.54 -17.79 8.42
CA VAL A 589 -4.77 -17.01 8.62
C VAL A 589 -5.53 -17.54 9.85
N PHE A 590 -5.62 -18.86 10.01
CA PHE A 590 -6.27 -19.47 11.17
C PHE A 590 -5.60 -19.05 12.49
N PHE A 591 -4.27 -19.15 12.56
CA PHE A 591 -3.51 -18.75 13.74
C PHE A 591 -3.73 -17.28 14.09
N VAL A 592 -3.59 -16.39 13.09
CA VAL A 592 -3.77 -14.95 13.28
C VAL A 592 -5.19 -14.62 13.75
N ASN A 593 -6.20 -15.23 13.15
CA ASN A 593 -7.60 -15.04 13.56
C ASN A 593 -7.84 -15.56 14.98
N LEU A 594 -7.33 -16.75 15.32
CA LEU A 594 -7.47 -17.31 16.67
C LEU A 594 -6.79 -16.43 17.72
N TYR A 595 -5.59 -15.93 17.44
CA TYR A 595 -4.84 -15.13 18.38
C TYR A 595 -5.44 -13.73 18.58
N VAL A 596 -5.82 -13.05 17.50
CA VAL A 596 -6.56 -11.78 17.59
C VAL A 596 -7.90 -11.95 18.28
N SER A 597 -8.58 -13.08 18.05
CA SER A 597 -9.80 -13.42 18.79
C SER A 597 -9.52 -13.52 20.28
N PHE A 598 -8.43 -14.19 20.67
CA PHE A 598 -8.03 -14.32 22.07
C PHE A 598 -7.70 -12.97 22.71
N ILE A 599 -6.97 -12.09 22.02
CA ILE A 599 -6.74 -10.71 22.44
C ILE A 599 -8.09 -10.02 22.70
N TYR A 600 -9.01 -10.05 21.74
CA TYR A 600 -10.29 -9.39 21.91
C TYR A 600 -11.18 -10.02 22.99
N GLY A 601 -11.10 -11.34 23.19
CA GLY A 601 -11.78 -12.03 24.28
C GLY A 601 -11.29 -11.57 25.65
N VAL A 602 -9.97 -11.41 25.82
CA VAL A 602 -9.37 -10.84 27.04
C VAL A 602 -9.76 -9.37 27.23
N TYR A 603 -9.82 -8.58 26.15
CA TYR A 603 -10.35 -7.22 26.22
C TYR A 603 -11.78 -7.22 26.79
N TYR A 604 -12.65 -8.11 26.29
CA TYR A 604 -14.05 -8.16 26.75
C TYR A 604 -14.21 -8.77 28.15
N SER A 605 -13.29 -9.63 28.58
CA SER A 605 -13.32 -10.13 29.96
C SER A 605 -13.10 -9.01 30.99
N PHE A 606 -12.49 -7.88 30.60
CA PHE A 606 -12.36 -6.72 31.47
C PHE A 606 -13.68 -6.05 31.84
N PHE A 607 -14.75 -6.20 31.05
CA PHE A 607 -16.08 -5.74 31.44
C PHE A 607 -16.61 -6.44 32.70
N GLU A 608 -16.20 -7.69 32.93
CA GLU A 608 -16.50 -8.42 34.16
C GLU A 608 -15.42 -8.22 35.24
N ALA A 609 -14.15 -8.08 34.84
CA ALA A 609 -13.05 -7.92 35.79
C ALA A 609 -13.05 -6.55 36.49
N PHE A 610 -13.36 -5.47 35.77
CA PHE A 610 -13.24 -4.11 36.33
C PHE A 610 -14.23 -3.83 37.47
N PRO A 611 -15.52 -4.22 37.38
CA PRO A 611 -16.41 -4.14 38.53
C PRO A 611 -15.86 -4.91 39.74
N LEU A 612 -15.34 -6.12 39.53
CA LEU A 612 -14.76 -6.93 40.61
C LEU A 612 -13.52 -6.27 41.25
N VAL A 613 -12.67 -5.61 40.47
CA VAL A 613 -11.48 -4.93 40.98
C VAL A 613 -11.83 -3.58 41.58
N PHE A 614 -12.39 -2.68 40.78
CA PHE A 614 -12.51 -1.28 41.16
C PHE A 614 -13.68 -1.00 42.09
N ILE A 615 -14.80 -1.74 41.99
CA ILE A 615 -15.90 -1.59 42.95
C ILE A 615 -15.60 -2.39 44.21
N ASN A 616 -15.36 -3.70 44.10
CA ASN A 616 -15.28 -4.54 45.30
C ASN A 616 -13.97 -4.37 46.10
N ILE A 617 -12.83 -4.10 45.45
CA ILE A 617 -11.54 -3.93 46.15
C ILE A 617 -11.28 -2.46 46.48
N TYR A 618 -11.50 -1.55 45.52
CA TYR A 618 -11.15 -0.13 45.65
C TYR A 618 -12.33 0.80 46.00
N GLY A 619 -13.57 0.30 46.01
CA GLY A 619 -14.75 1.07 46.45
C GLY A 619 -15.26 2.12 45.46
N PHE A 620 -14.95 1.98 44.16
CA PHE A 620 -15.43 2.90 43.13
C PHE A 620 -16.92 2.69 42.85
N ASN A 621 -17.60 3.72 42.33
CA ASN A 621 -18.95 3.60 41.78
C ASN A 621 -18.94 3.27 40.27
N ILE A 622 -20.10 2.97 39.70
CA ILE A 622 -20.26 2.57 38.28
C ILE A 622 -19.69 3.64 37.32
N GLY A 623 -19.95 4.93 37.59
CA GLY A 623 -19.42 6.02 36.76
C GLY A 623 -17.90 6.15 36.83
N GLN A 624 -17.31 5.97 38.02
CA GLN A 624 -15.86 5.95 38.20
C GLN A 624 -15.21 4.76 37.48
N VAL A 625 -15.84 3.58 37.48
CA VAL A 625 -15.39 2.44 36.66
C VAL A 625 -15.44 2.79 35.16
N GLY A 626 -16.47 3.51 34.72
CA GLY A 626 -16.54 4.05 33.36
C GLY A 626 -15.33 4.93 33.00
N ILE A 627 -14.85 5.76 33.94
CA ILE A 627 -13.62 6.54 33.76
C ILE A 627 -12.39 5.63 33.68
N VAL A 628 -12.32 4.55 34.46
CA VAL A 628 -11.17 3.63 34.40
C VAL A 628 -10.97 3.06 32.99
N PHE A 629 -12.04 2.75 32.26
CA PHE A 629 -11.95 2.26 30.88
C PHE A 629 -11.25 3.23 29.91
N THR A 630 -11.17 4.54 30.21
CA THR A 630 -10.46 5.48 29.34
C THR A 630 -8.95 5.23 29.30
N CYS A 631 -8.39 4.43 30.21
CA CYS A 631 -6.99 4.00 30.11
C CYS A 631 -6.70 3.22 28.83
N ILE A 632 -7.69 2.52 28.27
CA ILE A 632 -7.60 1.82 26.99
C ILE A 632 -7.40 2.82 25.84
N ILE A 633 -8.03 3.99 25.92
CA ILE A 633 -7.88 5.06 24.93
C ILE A 633 -6.46 5.60 24.99
N VAL A 634 -5.91 5.81 26.19
CA VAL A 634 -4.51 6.23 26.36
C VAL A 634 -3.56 5.21 25.73
N GLY A 635 -3.77 3.92 25.99
CA GLY A 635 -3.00 2.85 25.33
C GLY A 635 -3.13 2.85 23.81
N CYS A 636 -4.35 3.05 23.29
CA CYS A 636 -4.61 3.15 21.85
C CYS A 636 -3.89 4.35 21.22
N VAL A 637 -3.93 5.53 21.83
CA VAL A 637 -3.22 6.72 21.34
C VAL A 637 -1.71 6.48 21.28
N CYS A 638 -1.12 5.88 22.32
CA CYS A 638 0.29 5.48 22.28
C CYS A 638 0.56 4.48 21.15
N GLY A 639 -0.32 3.50 20.96
CA GLY A 639 -0.22 2.52 19.87
C GLY A 639 -0.31 3.15 18.48
N ILE A 640 -1.19 4.13 18.27
CA ILE A 640 -1.30 4.91 17.04
C ILE A 640 0.00 5.65 16.76
N ILE A 641 0.53 6.37 17.76
CA ILE A 641 1.78 7.13 17.60
C ILE A 641 2.93 6.19 17.20
N ILE A 642 3.08 5.06 17.89
CA ILE A 642 4.13 4.07 17.58
C ILE A 642 3.96 3.51 16.17
N TYR A 643 2.74 3.06 15.82
CA TYR A 643 2.48 2.43 14.53
C TYR A 643 2.62 3.41 13.36
N CYS A 644 2.02 4.61 13.46
CA CYS A 644 2.15 5.63 12.41
C CYS A 644 3.58 6.13 12.27
N SER A 645 4.34 6.22 13.36
CA SER A 645 5.77 6.56 13.29
C SER A 645 6.54 5.48 12.53
N TYR A 646 6.27 4.20 12.79
CA TYR A 646 6.86 3.10 12.02
C TYR A 646 6.47 3.17 10.53
N VAL A 647 5.20 3.44 10.22
CA VAL A 647 4.76 3.53 8.83
C VAL A 647 5.47 4.69 8.12
N TYR A 648 5.52 5.86 8.74
CA TYR A 648 6.06 7.08 8.13
C TYR A 648 7.59 7.05 7.99
N TRP A 649 8.30 6.67 9.04
CA TRP A 649 9.77 6.78 9.08
C TRP A 649 10.50 5.56 8.49
N TYR A 650 9.84 4.41 8.40
CA TYR A 650 10.50 3.16 7.97
C TYR A 650 9.77 2.53 6.77
N LEU A 651 8.48 2.21 6.92
CA LEU A 651 7.77 1.39 5.94
C LEU A 651 7.53 2.12 4.61
N GLU A 652 7.12 3.39 4.65
CA GLU A 652 6.87 4.20 3.46
C GLU A 652 8.17 4.46 2.67
N PRO A 653 9.26 4.96 3.28
CA PRO A 653 10.55 5.10 2.60
C PRO A 653 11.11 3.79 2.06
N ASP A 654 11.00 2.68 2.80
CA ASP A 654 11.48 1.37 2.34
C ASP A 654 10.69 0.86 1.11
N ILE A 655 9.37 1.06 1.07
CA ILE A 655 8.55 0.67 -0.09
C ILE A 655 8.86 1.54 -1.31
N MET A 656 9.13 2.83 -1.09
CA MET A 656 9.48 3.75 -2.16
C MET A 656 10.86 3.42 -2.73
N LYS A 657 11.80 2.97 -1.90
CA LYS A 657 13.15 2.58 -2.34
C LYS A 657 13.22 1.17 -2.93
N ASN A 658 12.51 0.20 -2.36
CA ASN A 658 12.72 -1.23 -2.64
C ASN A 658 11.46 -1.94 -3.18
N GLY A 659 10.44 -1.19 -3.59
CA GLY A 659 9.16 -1.72 -4.05
C GLY A 659 8.33 -2.37 -2.94
N LEU A 660 7.25 -3.05 -3.33
CA LEU A 660 6.36 -3.72 -2.37
C LEU A 660 7.07 -4.93 -1.74
N ARG A 661 7.54 -4.77 -0.49
CA ARG A 661 8.08 -5.85 0.32
C ARG A 661 7.06 -6.97 0.57
N ALA A 662 7.57 -8.13 0.97
CA ALA A 662 6.77 -9.24 1.48
C ALA A 662 5.84 -8.80 2.63
N GLN A 663 4.66 -9.41 2.70
CA GLN A 663 3.57 -8.98 3.58
C GLN A 663 3.91 -9.14 5.07
N GLU A 664 4.84 -10.04 5.40
CA GLU A 664 5.41 -10.27 6.73
C GLU A 664 6.07 -9.02 7.31
N HIS A 665 6.60 -8.13 6.47
CA HIS A 665 7.16 -6.85 6.94
C HIS A 665 6.10 -5.98 7.64
N ARG A 666 4.80 -6.17 7.35
CA ARG A 666 3.72 -5.48 8.07
C ARG A 666 3.53 -5.96 9.52
N LEU A 667 4.11 -7.11 9.87
CA LEU A 667 4.07 -7.70 11.21
C LEU A 667 5.25 -7.28 12.11
N VAL A 668 6.22 -6.50 11.60
CA VAL A 668 7.38 -6.08 12.41
C VAL A 668 6.99 -5.40 13.73
N PRO A 669 6.04 -4.44 13.76
CA PRO A 669 5.61 -3.84 15.04
C PRO A 669 4.96 -4.86 15.99
N ALA A 670 4.29 -5.88 15.43
CA ALA A 670 3.64 -6.95 16.20
C ALA A 670 4.65 -7.82 16.96
N LEU A 671 5.88 -8.01 16.46
CA LEU A 671 6.93 -8.77 17.14
C LEU A 671 7.27 -8.23 18.53
N PHE A 672 7.19 -6.90 18.69
CA PHE A 672 7.44 -6.22 19.96
C PHE A 672 6.16 -6.11 20.79
N ALA A 673 5.05 -5.73 20.15
CA ALA A 673 3.76 -5.56 20.82
C ALA A 673 3.26 -6.86 21.48
N VAL A 674 3.53 -8.02 20.87
CA VAL A 674 3.10 -9.33 21.38
C VAL A 674 3.70 -9.67 22.74
N LEU A 675 4.89 -9.15 23.07
CA LEU A 675 5.55 -9.35 24.37
C LEU A 675 4.90 -8.52 25.48
N ALA A 676 4.41 -7.33 25.13
CA ALA A 676 3.75 -6.43 26.09
C ALA A 676 2.40 -7.00 26.58
N LEU A 677 1.72 -7.81 25.77
CA LEU A 677 0.41 -8.39 26.08
C LEU A 677 0.42 -9.32 27.33
N PRO A 678 1.20 -10.41 27.39
CA PRO A 678 1.23 -11.25 28.59
C PRO A 678 1.83 -10.49 29.79
N ALA A 679 2.87 -9.67 29.58
CA ALA A 679 3.51 -8.90 30.64
C ALA A 679 2.52 -7.97 31.36
N SER A 680 1.71 -7.24 30.60
CA SER A 680 0.65 -6.37 31.15
C SER A 680 -0.45 -7.13 31.86
N LEU A 681 -0.83 -8.34 31.40
CA LEU A 681 -1.82 -9.17 32.08
C LEU A 681 -1.30 -9.67 33.44
N PHE A 682 -0.06 -10.19 33.50
CA PHE A 682 0.53 -10.58 34.78
C PHE A 682 0.66 -9.39 35.73
N TRP A 683 1.05 -8.23 35.20
CA TRP A 683 1.11 -6.99 35.96
C TRP A 683 -0.27 -6.62 36.53
N PHE A 684 -1.31 -6.56 35.70
CA PHE A 684 -2.67 -6.24 36.15
C PHE A 684 -3.19 -7.24 37.19
N GLY A 685 -3.03 -8.54 36.94
CA GLY A 685 -3.55 -9.59 37.80
C GLY A 685 -3.01 -9.51 39.23
N TRP A 686 -1.69 -9.37 39.37
CA TRP A 686 -1.02 -9.39 40.69
C TRP A 686 -0.94 -8.02 41.37
N THR A 687 -1.29 -6.93 40.67
CA THR A 687 -1.37 -5.59 41.28
C THR A 687 -2.79 -5.16 41.64
N SER A 688 -3.80 -5.96 41.26
CA SER A 688 -5.20 -5.76 41.62
C SER A 688 -5.49 -6.21 43.06
N GLU A 689 -4.82 -5.60 44.02
CA GLU A 689 -4.91 -5.90 45.44
C GLU A 689 -5.16 -4.65 46.28
N LYS A 690 -5.84 -4.81 47.42
CA LYS A 690 -6.23 -3.70 48.32
C LYS A 690 -5.06 -2.84 48.80
N ASN A 691 -3.86 -3.43 48.92
CA ASN A 691 -2.67 -2.77 49.44
C ASN A 691 -1.88 -1.99 48.37
N ILE A 692 -2.21 -2.15 47.09
CA ILE A 692 -1.53 -1.49 45.97
C ILE A 692 -2.43 -0.38 45.44
N HIS A 693 -1.88 0.80 45.17
CA HIS A 693 -2.65 1.94 44.69
C HIS A 693 -3.31 1.62 43.33
N TRP A 694 -4.61 1.93 43.20
CA TRP A 694 -5.45 1.62 42.03
C TRP A 694 -4.88 2.09 40.68
N ILE A 695 -3.99 3.08 40.67
CA ILE A 695 -3.33 3.55 39.43
C ILE A 695 -2.45 2.48 38.79
N VAL A 696 -1.84 1.61 39.59
CA VAL A 696 -0.90 0.58 39.12
C VAL A 696 -1.59 -0.43 38.19
N PRO A 697 -2.71 -1.09 38.59
CA PRO A 697 -3.43 -1.97 37.68
C PRO A 697 -4.01 -1.22 36.46
N ILE A 698 -4.39 0.05 36.59
CA ILE A 698 -4.84 0.87 35.45
C ILE A 698 -3.73 1.08 34.42
N THR A 699 -2.51 1.38 34.88
CA THR A 699 -1.36 1.52 33.98
C THR A 699 -1.04 0.22 33.26
N ALA A 700 -1.15 -0.93 33.93
CA ALA A 700 -0.98 -2.24 33.30
C ALA A 700 -1.96 -2.45 32.13
N ILE A 701 -3.24 -2.11 32.31
CA ILE A 701 -4.25 -2.19 31.25
C ILE A 701 -3.93 -1.24 30.08
N ALA A 702 -3.41 -0.04 30.34
CA ALA A 702 -3.02 0.87 29.26
C ALA A 702 -1.90 0.27 28.39
N PHE A 703 -0.93 -0.43 28.99
CA PHE A 703 0.10 -1.16 28.26
C PHE A 703 -0.47 -2.36 27.48
N TYR A 704 -1.42 -3.09 28.07
CA TYR A 704 -2.16 -4.13 27.35
C TYR A 704 -2.86 -3.56 26.12
N ALA A 705 -3.59 -2.46 26.29
CA ALA A 705 -4.34 -1.81 25.22
C ALA A 705 -3.42 -1.32 24.09
N MET A 706 -2.25 -0.77 24.41
CA MET A 706 -1.23 -0.39 23.44
C MET A 706 -0.75 -1.59 22.61
N GLY A 707 -0.36 -2.69 23.28
CA GLY A 707 0.09 -3.91 22.59
C GLY A 707 -1.02 -4.54 21.74
N ALA A 708 -2.24 -4.59 22.28
CA ALA A 708 -3.40 -5.18 21.62
C ALA A 708 -3.78 -4.39 20.36
N TYR A 709 -3.75 -3.05 20.45
CA TYR A 709 -4.03 -2.17 19.32
C TYR A 709 -3.02 -2.38 18.18
N ILE A 710 -1.71 -2.33 18.48
CA ILE A 710 -0.66 -2.53 17.47
C ILE A 710 -0.79 -3.92 16.82
N MET A 711 -1.03 -4.96 17.61
CA MET A 711 -1.26 -6.32 17.12
C MET A 711 -2.43 -6.41 16.15
N ILE A 712 -3.60 -5.86 16.52
CA ILE A 712 -4.79 -5.86 15.67
C ILE A 712 -4.53 -5.08 14.37
N GLN A 713 -3.88 -3.92 14.48
CA GLN A 713 -3.57 -3.08 13.32
C GLN A 713 -2.62 -3.76 12.33
N CYS A 714 -1.57 -4.44 12.81
CA CYS A 714 -0.67 -5.24 11.97
C CYS A 714 -1.42 -6.36 11.22
N VAL A 715 -2.34 -7.04 11.91
CA VAL A 715 -3.16 -8.10 11.32
C VAL A 715 -4.13 -7.57 10.27
N PHE A 716 -4.73 -6.41 10.51
CA PHE A 716 -5.62 -5.75 9.55
C PHE A 716 -4.90 -5.28 8.29
N MET A 717 -3.58 -5.06 8.34
CA MET A 717 -2.78 -4.87 7.12
C MET A 717 -2.37 -6.20 6.48
N TYR A 718 -2.04 -7.22 7.28
CA TYR A 718 -1.57 -8.51 6.78
C TYR A 718 -2.66 -9.25 5.98
N LEU A 719 -3.86 -9.41 6.54
CA LEU A 719 -4.96 -10.18 5.93
C LEU A 719 -5.32 -9.75 4.49
N PRO A 720 -5.61 -8.46 4.21
CA PRO A 720 -6.01 -8.04 2.87
C PRO A 720 -4.85 -8.09 1.88
N LEU A 721 -3.59 -7.98 2.32
CA LEU A 721 -2.47 -8.11 1.40
C LEU A 721 -2.27 -9.57 0.98
N THR A 722 -2.44 -10.54 1.89
CA THR A 722 -2.33 -11.97 1.57
C THR A 722 -3.35 -12.44 0.55
N TYR A 723 -4.57 -11.89 0.60
CA TYR A 723 -5.67 -12.27 -0.28
C TYR A 723 -6.51 -11.06 -0.70
N PRO A 724 -6.01 -10.19 -1.61
CA PRO A 724 -6.65 -8.91 -1.93
C PRO A 724 -8.07 -9.05 -2.47
N GLN A 725 -8.32 -10.10 -3.26
CA GLN A 725 -9.62 -10.38 -3.87
C GLN A 725 -10.71 -10.77 -2.86
N TYR A 726 -10.33 -11.26 -1.67
CA TYR A 726 -11.25 -11.72 -0.63
C TYR A 726 -11.18 -10.85 0.63
N ALA A 727 -10.62 -9.64 0.53
CA ALA A 727 -10.33 -8.79 1.68
C ALA A 727 -11.56 -8.55 2.58
N ALA A 728 -12.70 -8.11 2.03
CA ALA A 728 -13.87 -7.77 2.84
C ALA A 728 -14.46 -9.00 3.55
N SER A 729 -14.37 -10.16 2.91
CA SER A 729 -14.87 -11.40 3.45
C SER A 729 -13.90 -12.06 4.46
N LEU A 730 -12.60 -11.86 4.32
CA LEU A 730 -11.62 -12.22 5.36
C LEU A 730 -11.77 -11.36 6.61
N PHE A 731 -12.05 -10.07 6.47
CA PHE A 731 -12.40 -9.22 7.62
C PHE A 731 -13.69 -9.69 8.30
N ALA A 732 -14.70 -10.13 7.53
CA ALA A 732 -15.92 -10.68 8.10
C ALA A 732 -15.68 -11.99 8.87
N ALA A 733 -14.83 -12.88 8.34
CA ALA A 733 -14.44 -14.09 9.05
C ALA A 733 -13.63 -13.77 10.32
N ASN A 734 -12.66 -12.85 10.24
CA ASN A 734 -11.91 -12.38 11.41
C ASN A 734 -12.85 -11.82 12.49
N ASP A 735 -13.80 -10.97 12.11
CA ASP A 735 -14.77 -10.39 13.02
C ASP A 735 -15.66 -11.45 13.69
N ALA A 736 -16.12 -12.44 12.92
CA ALA A 736 -16.94 -13.53 13.45
C ALA A 736 -16.20 -14.36 14.51
N PHE A 737 -14.95 -14.77 14.25
CA PHE A 737 -14.14 -15.52 15.21
C PHE A 737 -13.87 -14.69 16.47
N ARG A 738 -13.51 -13.43 16.28
CA ARG A 738 -13.17 -12.51 17.34
C ARG A 738 -14.35 -12.23 18.26
N SER A 739 -15.51 -12.01 17.67
CA SER A 739 -16.77 -11.78 18.36
C SER A 739 -17.32 -13.04 19.01
N ALA A 740 -17.20 -14.21 18.39
CA ALA A 740 -17.61 -15.47 19.00
C ALA A 740 -16.81 -15.76 20.27
N LEU A 741 -15.48 -15.56 20.24
CA LEU A 741 -14.66 -15.76 21.43
C LEU A 741 -14.93 -14.70 22.50
N ALA A 742 -15.13 -13.44 22.12
CA ALA A 742 -15.52 -12.39 23.07
C ALA A 742 -16.90 -12.66 23.71
N ALA A 743 -17.89 -13.09 22.92
CA ALA A 743 -19.19 -13.52 23.43
C ALA A 743 -19.05 -14.64 24.47
N GLY A 744 -18.19 -15.63 24.23
CA GLY A 744 -17.85 -16.66 25.20
C GLY A 744 -17.11 -16.11 26.43
N ALA A 745 -16.15 -15.21 26.22
CA ALA A 745 -15.34 -14.59 27.28
C ALA A 745 -16.18 -13.82 28.29
N ILE A 746 -17.17 -13.06 27.84
CA ILE A 746 -18.12 -12.37 28.73
C ILE A 746 -18.79 -13.36 29.69
N ILE A 747 -19.17 -14.55 29.22
CA ILE A 747 -19.89 -15.53 30.03
C ILE A 747 -18.97 -16.27 31.00
N PHE A 748 -17.76 -16.64 30.58
CA PHE A 748 -16.82 -17.36 31.47
C PHE A 748 -16.01 -16.44 32.39
N ALA A 749 -15.86 -15.15 32.07
CA ALA A 749 -14.96 -14.24 32.79
C ALA A 749 -15.36 -14.07 34.26
N HIS A 750 -16.63 -13.75 34.53
CA HIS A 750 -17.08 -13.59 35.90
C HIS A 750 -16.85 -14.83 36.78
N PRO A 751 -17.29 -16.06 36.41
CA PRO A 751 -17.01 -17.25 37.23
C PRO A 751 -15.52 -17.58 37.30
N LEU A 752 -14.73 -17.31 36.26
CA LEU A 752 -13.27 -17.47 36.29
C LEU A 752 -12.66 -16.62 37.41
N TYR A 753 -13.00 -15.32 37.44
CA TYR A 753 -12.44 -14.38 38.41
C TYR A 753 -12.96 -14.56 39.82
N VAL A 754 -14.23 -14.93 40.01
CA VAL A 754 -14.79 -15.20 41.34
C VAL A 754 -14.20 -16.48 41.94
N ASN A 755 -14.02 -17.55 41.15
CA ASN A 755 -13.56 -18.84 41.67
C ASN A 755 -12.04 -18.91 41.88
N LEU A 756 -11.24 -18.34 40.98
CA LEU A 756 -9.78 -18.36 41.07
C LEU A 756 -9.20 -17.13 41.76
N GLY A 757 -9.96 -16.04 41.85
CA GLY A 757 -9.46 -14.71 42.17
C GLY A 757 -8.88 -14.01 40.94
N ILE A 758 -8.76 -12.67 41.01
CA ILE A 758 -8.31 -11.82 39.90
C ILE A 758 -6.89 -12.21 39.44
N GLY A 759 -5.93 -12.30 40.36
CA GLY A 759 -4.53 -12.59 40.01
C GLY A 759 -4.34 -13.92 39.30
N ARG A 760 -4.92 -15.01 39.83
CA ARG A 760 -4.83 -16.34 39.21
C ARG A 760 -5.65 -16.43 37.93
N GLY A 761 -6.87 -15.89 37.92
CA GLY A 761 -7.73 -15.88 36.73
C GLY A 761 -7.09 -15.14 35.56
N VAL A 762 -6.52 -13.95 35.79
CA VAL A 762 -5.78 -13.19 34.77
C VAL A 762 -4.47 -13.89 34.39
N SER A 763 -3.80 -14.58 35.31
CA SER A 763 -2.58 -15.35 34.99
C SER A 763 -2.86 -16.52 34.03
N VAL A 764 -4.04 -17.15 34.08
CA VAL A 764 -4.44 -18.15 33.08
C VAL A 764 -4.51 -17.51 31.69
N LEU A 765 -5.14 -16.34 31.58
CA LEU A 765 -5.23 -15.61 30.32
C LEU A 765 -3.85 -15.14 29.83
N GLY A 766 -3.01 -14.64 30.74
CA GLY A 766 -1.62 -14.24 30.45
C GLY A 766 -0.76 -15.41 29.97
N GLY A 767 -0.89 -16.59 30.59
CA GLY A 767 -0.17 -17.80 30.19
C GLY A 767 -0.55 -18.27 28.78
N LEU A 768 -1.84 -18.25 28.45
CA LEU A 768 -2.31 -18.54 27.08
C LEU A 768 -1.84 -17.47 26.09
N MET A 769 -1.81 -16.19 26.50
CA MET A 769 -1.33 -15.09 25.67
C MET A 769 0.15 -15.25 25.28
N SER A 770 0.96 -15.80 26.20
CA SER A 770 2.38 -16.09 25.96
C SER A 770 2.60 -17.13 24.85
N ALA A 771 1.67 -18.07 24.62
CA ALA A 771 1.80 -19.02 23.52
C ALA A 771 1.73 -18.32 22.15
N GLY A 772 0.95 -17.25 22.04
CA GLY A 772 0.85 -16.47 20.81
C GLY A 772 2.09 -15.63 20.49
N VAL A 773 2.95 -15.35 21.48
CA VAL A 773 4.28 -14.75 21.25
C VAL A 773 5.07 -15.62 20.29
N LEU A 774 5.20 -16.91 20.61
CA LEU A 774 5.93 -17.85 19.76
C LEU A 774 5.32 -17.95 18.36
N GLY A 775 3.99 -18.02 18.27
CA GLY A 775 3.31 -18.13 16.98
C GLY A 775 3.48 -16.91 16.07
N ILE A 776 3.51 -15.69 16.62
CA ILE A 776 3.75 -14.47 15.82
C ILE A 776 5.19 -14.41 15.31
N TRP A 777 6.16 -14.81 16.13
CA TRP A 777 7.56 -14.92 15.70
C TRP A 777 7.75 -16.01 14.63
N ILE A 778 7.09 -17.16 14.78
CA ILE A 778 7.09 -18.23 13.76
C ILE A 778 6.47 -17.72 12.46
N LEU A 779 5.35 -16.99 12.52
CA LEU A 779 4.68 -16.45 11.35
C LEU A 779 5.57 -15.44 10.61
N TYR A 780 6.33 -14.61 11.32
CA TYR A 780 7.24 -13.65 10.69
C TYR A 780 8.38 -14.34 9.93
N PHE A 781 9.06 -15.31 10.55
CA PHE A 781 10.21 -15.98 9.92
C PHE A 781 9.84 -17.06 8.90
N PHE A 782 8.70 -17.74 9.11
CA PHE A 782 8.29 -18.89 8.28
C PHE A 782 7.01 -18.64 7.48
N GLY A 783 6.45 -17.43 7.51
CA GLY A 783 5.19 -17.07 6.84
C GLY A 783 5.19 -17.34 5.34
N ALA A 784 6.27 -16.97 4.64
CA ALA A 784 6.43 -17.24 3.22
C ALA A 784 6.36 -18.75 2.90
N ASN A 785 7.05 -19.58 3.69
CA ASN A 785 7.05 -21.04 3.55
C ASN A 785 5.67 -21.66 3.85
N LEU A 786 4.93 -21.09 4.81
CA LEU A 786 3.57 -21.53 5.14
C LEU A 786 2.59 -21.17 4.03
N ARG A 787 2.71 -19.98 3.44
CA ARG A 787 1.88 -19.53 2.30
C ARG A 787 2.18 -20.28 1.01
N ALA A 788 3.44 -20.58 0.71
CA ALA A 788 3.82 -21.36 -0.47
C ALA A 788 3.18 -22.77 -0.48
N ARG A 789 2.78 -23.28 0.69
CA ARG A 789 2.05 -24.56 0.84
C ARG A 789 0.53 -24.40 0.82
N SER A 790 0.03 -23.17 0.83
CA SER A 790 -1.40 -22.87 0.81
C SER A 790 -1.94 -23.04 -0.62
N LYS A 791 -3.05 -23.76 -0.76
CA LYS A 791 -3.73 -23.96 -2.05
C LYS A 791 -4.48 -22.71 -2.53
N PHE A 792 -4.47 -21.63 -1.74
CA PHE A 792 -5.29 -20.45 -1.96
C PHE A 792 -4.46 -19.20 -2.29
N ALA A 793 -3.15 -19.19 -1.97
CA ALA A 793 -2.29 -18.05 -2.20
C ALA A 793 -2.03 -17.88 -3.70
N LEU A 794 -2.10 -16.64 -4.19
CA LEU A 794 -1.60 -16.30 -5.51
C LEU A 794 -0.07 -16.40 -5.43
N SER A 795 0.50 -17.27 -6.26
CA SER A 795 1.94 -17.52 -6.38
C SER A 795 2.67 -16.32 -6.93
#